data_AF-A0AA39C9W3-F1
#
_entry.id   AF-A0AA39C9W3-F1
#
_cell.length_a   1.000
_cell.length_b   1.000
_cell.length_c   1.000
_cell.angle_alpha   90.00
_cell.angle_beta   90.00
_cell.angle_gamma   90.00
#
_symmetry.space_group_name_H-M   'P 1'
#
loop_
_entity.id
_entity.type
_entity.pdbx_description
1 polymer ?
#
loop_
_entity_poly.entity_id
_entity_poly.type
_entity_poly.pdbx_seq_one_letter_code
_entity_poly.pdbx_strand_id
1 'polypeptide(L)'
;MNPKWFYFIFALLINANALSEGEIIASIGLTALDYEDACYKAAECQWSFINNPNDVTLQSWVNSSIDYGTLKYDKQNSHIKDLINETIPNASIKYKYNLVSKPGDAMLMNEGNNSWNMFINFIGDVEYLKLTGNYSTTSNGNLLFRQDADNLLSRSETVDEKLKTWNKWHELLMPFTNKFSNNIQLIRKAAIDNGEKDVTEYWEMLSEYQDGYIIAKKKWQEISSLHDKIVNFVKMRLKKKYGNFIEENTLPPHLLGSLQGYDWIPLALDIIPQTSIIYEIRKNLLEKDLVGKNLYISASRLANLTLKHLPEAKFFNESDFQGQCPAKLINLCHKGRMRVSTCSHSSLTNYLSAHKNIAKVLIHQMSEESNPILNFANRYSALEEGVAELFGILSTSNSWLCSLNLLNETNDIEDTRIVLLMITALDVLPRLAYYHSADMWRIDLINNNTLEPKDLINSWWEYRSRYEGITMNSMKLPTFLDDNIIITNRPYLSKFIGIILAFQMYDYLLESTELLFNDIDTIPINHNLIKMIQHGCAENWYEVIKQYLEFYEINVDPLLSYFTPLEQYIDEYKTENDVEVPIEFEKNLEKLEDEFEVNFDNLKTKTTTIKSTTIVNMPNKTIIKPLNVEKDGGHLKELNNLTKIEITSVKPVGNTGIQADSPRTPEKITKPIVNDNGNNINNVNNKVVEEQTVKGTTKAIWAISAILVAIILIIVIALFGRHRCRKAPKNRRYI
;
A
#
# COMPACT_ATOMS: atom_id res chain seq x y z
N MET A 1 -18.07 -57.23 -11.27
CA MET A 1 -16.74 -57.10 -10.63
C MET A 1 -16.87 -57.38 -9.13
N ASN A 2 -15.84 -57.92 -8.49
CA ASN A 2 -15.87 -58.29 -7.07
C ASN A 2 -15.65 -57.03 -6.20
N PRO A 3 -16.53 -56.69 -5.23
CA PRO A 3 -16.47 -55.41 -4.52
C PRO A 3 -15.14 -55.12 -3.82
N LYS A 4 -14.39 -56.15 -3.41
CA LYS A 4 -13.04 -56.00 -2.82
C LYS A 4 -12.03 -55.34 -3.76
N TRP A 5 -12.14 -55.56 -5.08
CA TRP A 5 -11.26 -54.92 -6.07
C TRP A 5 -11.60 -53.43 -6.25
N PHE A 6 -12.87 -53.05 -6.11
CA PHE A 6 -13.26 -51.64 -6.14
C PHE A 6 -12.66 -50.89 -4.95
N TYR A 7 -12.76 -51.46 -3.74
CA TYR A 7 -12.11 -50.87 -2.55
C TYR A 7 -10.57 -50.80 -2.66
N PHE A 8 -9.91 -51.80 -3.24
CA PHE A 8 -8.45 -51.75 -3.43
C PHE A 8 -8.03 -50.68 -4.45
N ILE A 9 -8.72 -50.58 -5.59
CA ILE A 9 -8.44 -49.55 -6.60
C ILE A 9 -8.76 -48.16 -6.04
N PHE A 10 -9.86 -48.00 -5.31
CA PHE A 10 -10.24 -46.74 -4.66
C PHE A 10 -9.23 -46.32 -3.59
N ALA A 11 -8.76 -47.26 -2.74
CA ALA A 11 -7.72 -46.98 -1.75
C ALA A 11 -6.35 -46.65 -2.38
N LEU A 12 -5.99 -47.30 -3.50
CA LEU A 12 -4.79 -46.98 -4.27
C LEU A 12 -4.87 -45.59 -4.92
N LEU A 13 -6.02 -45.23 -5.50
CA LEU A 13 -6.27 -43.89 -6.05
C LEU A 13 -6.24 -42.81 -4.96
N ILE A 14 -6.86 -43.06 -3.80
CA ILE A 14 -6.78 -42.14 -2.66
C ILE A 14 -5.34 -41.96 -2.17
N ASN A 15 -4.58 -43.05 -2.03
CA ASN A 15 -3.19 -42.96 -1.58
C ASN A 15 -2.26 -42.29 -2.61
N ALA A 16 -2.48 -42.52 -3.91
CA ALA A 16 -1.74 -41.84 -4.97
C ALA A 16 -2.03 -40.33 -4.98
N ASN A 17 -3.31 -39.95 -4.92
CA ASN A 17 -3.72 -38.55 -4.88
C ASN A 17 -3.20 -37.85 -3.61
N ALA A 18 -3.27 -38.50 -2.45
CA ALA A 18 -2.74 -37.96 -1.20
C ALA A 18 -1.21 -37.79 -1.22
N LEU A 19 -0.49 -38.67 -1.91
CA LEU A 19 0.97 -38.54 -2.10
C LEU A 19 1.29 -37.33 -3.00
N SER A 20 0.57 -37.17 -4.11
CA SER A 20 0.75 -36.02 -5.02
C SER A 20 0.35 -34.68 -4.38
N GLU A 21 -0.70 -34.63 -3.56
CA GLU A 21 -1.09 -33.43 -2.81
C GLU A 21 0.00 -33.04 -1.80
N GLY A 22 0.58 -34.03 -1.11
CA GLY A 22 1.72 -33.84 -0.20
C GLY A 22 2.97 -33.29 -0.90
N GLU A 23 3.31 -33.79 -2.09
CA GLU A 23 4.43 -33.31 -2.90
C GLU A 23 4.23 -31.86 -3.39
N ILE A 24 3.01 -31.49 -3.79
CA ILE A 24 2.66 -30.10 -4.14
C ILE A 24 2.78 -29.17 -2.92
N ILE A 25 2.21 -29.55 -1.77
CA ILE A 25 2.31 -28.75 -0.53
C ILE A 25 3.78 -28.56 -0.12
N ALA A 26 4.59 -29.61 -0.15
CA ALA A 26 6.01 -29.54 0.18
C ALA A 26 6.78 -28.62 -0.80
N SER A 27 6.48 -28.70 -2.09
CA SER A 27 7.12 -27.86 -3.12
C SER A 27 6.75 -26.38 -3.00
N ILE A 28 5.49 -26.07 -2.69
CA ILE A 28 5.03 -24.71 -2.36
C ILE A 28 5.71 -24.22 -1.07
N GLY A 29 5.82 -25.07 -0.05
CA GLY A 29 6.48 -24.74 1.21
C GLY A 29 7.97 -24.41 1.05
N LEU A 30 8.71 -25.21 0.27
CA LEU A 30 10.11 -24.92 -0.09
C LEU A 30 10.21 -23.61 -0.89
N THR A 31 9.31 -23.37 -1.84
CA THR A 31 9.27 -22.12 -2.61
C THR A 31 9.01 -20.90 -1.72
N ALA A 32 8.18 -21.04 -0.68
CA ALA A 32 7.93 -19.99 0.31
C ALA A 32 9.20 -19.66 1.12
N LEU A 33 9.98 -20.67 1.53
CA LEU A 33 11.27 -20.47 2.22
C LEU A 33 12.30 -19.79 1.32
N ASP A 34 12.41 -20.19 0.05
CA ASP A 34 13.27 -19.54 -0.94
C ASP A 34 12.89 -18.06 -1.16
N TYR A 35 11.58 -17.74 -1.12
CA TYR A 35 11.06 -16.38 -1.17
C TYR A 35 11.40 -15.57 0.09
N GLU A 36 11.31 -16.19 1.28
CA GLU A 36 11.64 -15.59 2.57
C GLU A 36 13.12 -15.20 2.64
N ASP A 37 14.04 -16.10 2.32
CA ASP A 37 15.49 -15.84 2.34
C ASP A 37 15.90 -14.72 1.36
N ALA A 38 15.39 -14.76 0.13
CA ALA A 38 15.73 -13.76 -0.89
C ALA A 38 15.07 -12.40 -0.61
N CYS A 39 13.83 -12.38 -0.11
CA CYS A 39 13.19 -11.13 0.32
C CYS A 39 13.92 -10.54 1.55
N TYR A 40 14.30 -11.34 2.54
CA TYR A 40 15.04 -10.87 3.72
C TYR A 40 16.34 -10.17 3.32
N LYS A 41 17.11 -10.77 2.39
CA LYS A 41 18.32 -10.14 1.80
C LYS A 41 17.98 -8.79 1.14
N ALA A 42 16.97 -8.73 0.28
CA ALA A 42 16.58 -7.50 -0.41
C ALA A 42 16.08 -6.41 0.55
N ALA A 43 15.32 -6.79 1.59
CA ALA A 43 14.79 -5.89 2.61
C ALA A 43 15.88 -5.32 3.53
N GLU A 44 16.88 -6.11 3.92
CA GLU A 44 18.04 -5.62 4.68
C GLU A 44 18.91 -4.66 3.84
N CYS A 45 19.06 -4.92 2.54
CA CYS A 45 19.71 -4.00 1.61
C CYS A 45 18.90 -2.69 1.44
N GLN A 46 17.57 -2.78 1.29
CA GLN A 46 16.68 -1.63 1.23
C GLN A 46 16.72 -0.79 2.52
N TRP A 47 16.71 -1.45 3.68
CA TRP A 47 16.84 -0.83 4.99
C TRP A 47 18.17 -0.06 5.14
N SER A 48 19.26 -0.66 4.65
CA SER A 48 20.58 -0.02 4.62
C SER A 48 20.61 1.21 3.69
N PHE A 49 19.91 1.14 2.56
CA PHE A 49 19.81 2.24 1.59
C PHE A 49 18.96 3.41 2.10
N ILE A 50 17.78 3.15 2.66
CA ILE A 50 16.87 4.21 3.14
C ILE A 50 17.51 5.04 4.27
N ASN A 51 18.20 4.39 5.21
CA ASN A 51 18.80 5.06 6.36
C ASN A 51 20.22 5.59 6.11
N ASN A 52 20.88 5.17 5.03
CA ASN A 52 22.18 5.68 4.60
C ASN A 52 22.30 5.66 3.06
N PRO A 53 21.64 6.60 2.37
CA PRO A 53 21.58 6.62 0.91
C PRO A 53 22.91 7.06 0.30
N ASN A 54 23.54 6.16 -0.46
CA ASN A 54 24.74 6.42 -1.26
C ASN A 54 24.82 5.39 -2.41
N ASP A 55 25.74 5.60 -3.35
CA ASP A 55 25.88 4.71 -4.53
C ASP A 55 26.10 3.23 -4.16
N VAL A 56 26.79 2.94 -3.05
CA VAL A 56 27.08 1.56 -2.62
C VAL A 56 25.82 0.89 -2.05
N THR A 57 25.06 1.59 -1.20
CA THR A 57 23.81 1.06 -0.65
C THR A 57 22.71 0.98 -1.71
N LEU A 58 22.66 1.94 -2.64
CA LEU A 58 21.80 1.92 -3.81
C LEU A 58 22.04 0.67 -4.67
N GLN A 59 23.30 0.44 -5.09
CA GLN A 59 23.64 -0.71 -5.92
C GLN A 59 23.43 -2.04 -5.18
N SER A 60 23.65 -2.08 -3.86
CA SER A 60 23.34 -3.26 -3.04
C SER A 60 21.83 -3.57 -3.03
N TRP A 61 20.98 -2.56 -2.88
CA TRP A 61 19.52 -2.71 -2.92
C TRP A 61 18.99 -3.03 -4.32
N VAL A 62 19.48 -2.36 -5.37
CA VAL A 62 19.10 -2.63 -6.77
C VAL A 62 19.45 -4.07 -7.16
N ASN A 63 20.68 -4.52 -6.89
CA ASN A 63 21.10 -5.88 -7.24
C ASN A 63 20.33 -6.95 -6.45
N SER A 64 20.10 -6.76 -5.16
CA SER A 64 19.31 -7.72 -4.36
C SER A 64 17.81 -7.73 -4.73
N SER A 65 17.26 -6.60 -5.17
CA SER A 65 15.90 -6.53 -5.73
C SER A 65 15.81 -7.21 -7.10
N ILE A 66 16.87 -7.11 -7.91
CA ILE A 66 17.00 -7.86 -9.16
C ILE A 66 17.05 -9.36 -8.87
N ASP A 67 17.97 -9.82 -7.99
CA ASP A 67 18.09 -11.22 -7.54
C ASP A 67 16.74 -11.79 -7.08
N TYR A 68 16.00 -11.03 -6.26
CA TYR A 68 14.69 -11.46 -5.75
C TYR A 68 13.66 -11.60 -6.87
N GLY A 69 13.63 -10.67 -7.82
CA GLY A 69 12.81 -10.79 -9.04
C GLY A 69 13.16 -12.02 -9.88
N THR A 70 14.46 -12.31 -10.04
CA THR A 70 14.95 -13.53 -10.73
C THR A 70 14.40 -14.78 -10.04
N LEU A 71 14.52 -14.87 -8.71
CA LEU A 71 14.04 -16.02 -7.95
C LEU A 71 12.53 -16.22 -8.10
N LYS A 72 11.73 -15.14 -8.05
CA LYS A 72 10.28 -15.23 -8.31
C LYS A 72 9.98 -15.79 -9.69
N TYR A 73 10.70 -15.30 -10.71
CA TYR A 73 10.56 -15.75 -12.09
C TYR A 73 11.00 -17.21 -12.29
N ASP A 74 12.09 -17.66 -11.69
CA ASP A 74 12.54 -19.05 -11.82
C ASP A 74 11.56 -20.02 -11.14
N LYS A 75 10.93 -19.61 -10.03
CA LYS A 75 9.99 -20.45 -9.28
C LYS A 75 8.60 -20.58 -9.90
N GLN A 76 8.16 -19.66 -10.77
CA GLN A 76 6.83 -19.75 -11.42
C GLN A 76 6.68 -20.99 -12.34
N ASN A 77 7.80 -21.46 -12.93
CA ASN A 77 7.88 -22.68 -13.73
C ASN A 77 8.57 -23.83 -12.99
N SER A 78 8.56 -23.81 -11.65
CA SER A 78 9.01 -24.96 -10.86
C SER A 78 8.21 -26.23 -11.17
N HIS A 79 8.75 -27.40 -10.80
CA HIS A 79 8.19 -28.74 -11.05
C HIS A 79 6.72 -28.91 -10.64
N ILE A 80 6.22 -28.03 -9.78
CA ILE A 80 4.80 -27.87 -9.41
C ILE A 80 3.89 -27.81 -10.65
N LYS A 81 4.34 -27.19 -11.76
CA LYS A 81 3.57 -27.13 -13.02
C LYS A 81 3.36 -28.51 -13.65
N ASP A 82 4.34 -29.39 -13.56
CA ASP A 82 4.25 -30.76 -14.08
C ASP A 82 3.34 -31.64 -13.20
N LEU A 83 3.37 -31.41 -11.87
CA LEU A 83 2.53 -32.08 -10.87
C LEU A 83 1.04 -31.71 -10.96
N ILE A 84 0.71 -30.56 -11.55
CA ILE A 84 -0.65 -30.00 -11.60
C ILE A 84 -1.46 -30.44 -12.85
N ASN A 85 -0.88 -31.28 -13.70
CA ASN A 85 -1.59 -31.84 -14.87
C ASN A 85 -2.83 -32.69 -14.50
N GLU A 86 -2.96 -33.13 -13.25
CA GLU A 86 -4.17 -33.76 -12.72
C GLU A 86 -4.89 -32.82 -11.74
N THR A 87 -6.21 -32.76 -11.83
CA THR A 87 -7.08 -31.78 -11.15
C THR A 87 -6.83 -31.68 -9.64
N ILE A 88 -6.21 -30.58 -9.18
CA ILE A 88 -6.11 -30.22 -7.76
C ILE A 88 -7.52 -30.08 -7.17
N PRO A 89 -7.94 -30.91 -6.19
CA PRO A 89 -9.27 -30.80 -5.60
C PRO A 89 -9.40 -29.64 -4.60
N ASN A 90 -8.28 -29.22 -4.02
CA ASN A 90 -8.21 -28.33 -2.87
C ASN A 90 -8.03 -26.86 -3.29
N ALA A 91 -9.03 -26.03 -2.98
CA ALA A 91 -9.05 -24.61 -3.34
C ALA A 91 -7.88 -23.81 -2.74
N SER A 92 -7.47 -24.12 -1.50
CA SER A 92 -6.37 -23.42 -0.80
C SER A 92 -5.01 -23.72 -1.44
N ILE A 93 -4.81 -24.96 -1.93
CA ILE A 93 -3.59 -25.33 -2.68
C ILE A 93 -3.56 -24.66 -4.05
N LYS A 94 -4.69 -24.66 -4.77
CA LYS A 94 -4.82 -23.95 -6.05
C LYS A 94 -4.55 -22.45 -5.89
N TYR A 95 -5.07 -21.84 -4.82
CA TYR A 95 -4.78 -20.46 -4.46
C TYR A 95 -3.28 -20.22 -4.28
N LYS A 96 -2.60 -21.01 -3.43
CA LYS A 96 -1.15 -20.86 -3.18
C LYS A 96 -0.31 -21.11 -4.44
N TYR A 97 -0.72 -22.03 -5.31
CA TYR A 97 -0.10 -22.22 -6.62
C TYR A 97 -0.25 -21.00 -7.53
N ASN A 98 -1.42 -20.35 -7.56
CA ASN A 98 -1.64 -19.13 -8.34
C ASN A 98 -0.75 -17.96 -7.87
N LEU A 99 -0.38 -17.91 -6.59
CA LEU A 99 0.59 -16.92 -6.08
C LEU A 99 1.99 -17.14 -6.67
N VAL A 100 2.44 -18.38 -6.76
CA VAL A 100 3.76 -18.76 -7.27
C VAL A 100 3.83 -18.63 -8.80
N SER A 101 2.81 -19.12 -9.50
CA SER A 101 2.75 -19.13 -10.97
C SER A 101 2.43 -17.76 -11.59
N LYS A 102 1.88 -16.82 -10.82
CA LYS A 102 1.65 -15.42 -11.22
C LYS A 102 2.33 -14.44 -10.26
N PRO A 103 3.66 -14.25 -10.35
CA PRO A 103 4.45 -13.43 -9.43
C PRO A 103 4.41 -11.93 -9.73
N GLY A 104 3.58 -11.48 -10.68
CA GLY A 104 3.46 -10.06 -11.03
C GLY A 104 4.61 -9.57 -11.89
N ASP A 105 5.13 -8.37 -11.63
CA ASP A 105 6.11 -7.68 -12.48
C ASP A 105 7.44 -8.44 -12.64
N ALA A 106 7.73 -9.41 -11.77
CA ALA A 106 8.86 -10.33 -11.93
C ALA A 106 8.82 -11.10 -13.27
N MET A 107 7.63 -11.25 -13.88
CA MET A 107 7.49 -11.82 -15.22
C MET A 107 8.24 -11.03 -16.31
N LEU A 108 8.59 -9.76 -16.09
CA LEU A 108 9.37 -8.96 -17.04
C LEU A 108 10.78 -9.53 -17.33
N MET A 109 11.22 -10.53 -16.56
CA MET A 109 12.41 -11.35 -16.80
C MET A 109 12.31 -12.27 -18.04
N ASN A 110 11.11 -12.54 -18.56
CA ASN A 110 10.86 -13.44 -19.70
C ASN A 110 11.65 -13.07 -20.98
N GLU A 111 12.13 -11.82 -21.09
CA GLU A 111 13.00 -11.38 -22.19
C GLU A 111 14.36 -10.87 -21.70
N GLY A 112 15.43 -11.53 -22.16
CA GLY A 112 16.69 -10.87 -22.51
C GLY A 112 17.37 -10.00 -21.44
N ASN A 113 17.08 -10.21 -20.17
CA ASN A 113 17.76 -9.63 -19.00
C ASN A 113 17.84 -8.08 -18.94
N ASN A 114 16.88 -7.35 -19.55
CA ASN A 114 16.92 -5.88 -19.58
C ASN A 114 15.66 -5.17 -19.05
N SER A 115 14.44 -5.62 -19.36
CA SER A 115 13.21 -4.90 -18.94
C SER A 115 13.06 -4.77 -17.43
N TRP A 116 13.21 -5.87 -16.69
CA TRP A 116 13.18 -5.86 -15.22
C TRP A 116 14.33 -5.03 -14.62
N ASN A 117 15.54 -5.20 -15.16
CA ASN A 117 16.72 -4.48 -14.68
C ASN A 117 16.57 -2.96 -14.91
N MET A 118 16.05 -2.53 -16.05
CA MET A 118 15.70 -1.13 -16.34
C MET A 118 14.66 -0.59 -15.36
N PHE A 119 13.63 -1.38 -15.05
CA PHE A 119 12.56 -1.00 -14.13
C PHE A 119 13.09 -0.82 -12.69
N ILE A 120 13.85 -1.78 -12.16
CA ILE A 120 14.45 -1.69 -10.82
C ILE A 120 15.49 -0.56 -10.73
N ASN A 121 16.32 -0.37 -11.76
CA ASN A 121 17.27 0.77 -11.78
C ASN A 121 16.53 2.12 -11.79
N PHE A 122 15.41 2.25 -12.51
CA PHE A 122 14.59 3.46 -12.47
C PHE A 122 14.01 3.74 -11.08
N ILE A 123 13.44 2.72 -10.42
CA ILE A 123 12.96 2.85 -9.03
C ILE A 123 14.10 3.29 -8.12
N GLY A 124 15.26 2.67 -8.26
CA GLY A 124 16.48 3.01 -7.52
C GLY A 124 16.92 4.47 -7.71
N ASP A 125 17.04 4.90 -8.97
CA ASP A 125 17.46 6.27 -9.32
C ASP A 125 16.50 7.33 -8.76
N VAL A 126 15.18 7.12 -8.90
CA VAL A 126 14.15 8.07 -8.44
C VAL A 126 14.14 8.13 -6.92
N GLU A 127 14.17 6.99 -6.24
CA GLU A 127 14.16 6.94 -4.77
C GLU A 127 15.46 7.50 -4.18
N TYR A 128 16.61 7.29 -4.84
CA TYR A 128 17.87 7.93 -4.45
C TYR A 128 17.80 9.45 -4.55
N LEU A 129 17.23 10.00 -5.62
CA LEU A 129 17.03 11.44 -5.72
C LEU A 129 16.03 11.97 -4.69
N LYS A 130 14.98 11.22 -4.34
CA LYS A 130 14.04 11.61 -3.27
C LYS A 130 14.66 11.58 -1.87
N LEU A 131 15.67 10.73 -1.64
CA LEU A 131 16.38 10.59 -0.35
C LEU A 131 17.55 11.58 -0.17
N THR A 132 18.22 11.96 -1.27
CA THR A 132 19.45 12.80 -1.26
C THR A 132 19.30 14.16 -1.92
N GLY A 133 18.26 14.32 -2.74
CA GLY A 133 18.00 15.51 -3.52
C GLY A 133 17.81 16.73 -2.64
N ASN A 134 18.48 17.80 -3.03
CA ASN A 134 18.41 19.09 -2.38
C ASN A 134 18.43 20.21 -3.42
N TYR A 135 17.97 21.39 -3.00
CA TYR A 135 17.84 22.57 -3.85
C TYR A 135 17.89 23.83 -2.99
N SER A 136 18.20 24.98 -3.58
CA SER A 136 18.18 26.26 -2.85
C SER A 136 17.02 27.15 -3.31
N THR A 137 16.27 27.67 -2.34
CA THR A 137 15.16 28.62 -2.55
C THR A 137 15.51 30.05 -2.17
N THR A 138 16.54 30.29 -1.37
CA THR A 138 16.87 31.61 -0.81
C THR A 138 18.13 32.21 -1.44
N SER A 139 18.22 33.54 -1.42
CA SER A 139 19.43 34.29 -1.79
C SER A 139 20.67 33.93 -0.96
N ASN A 140 20.46 33.25 0.18
CA ASN A 140 21.47 32.93 1.17
C ASN A 140 22.16 31.57 0.91
N GLY A 141 21.67 30.78 -0.05
CA GLY A 141 22.34 29.56 -0.52
C GLY A 141 22.13 28.31 0.34
N ASN A 142 21.26 28.35 1.36
CA ASN A 142 20.89 27.15 2.13
C ASN A 142 20.23 26.11 1.22
N LEU A 143 20.55 24.84 1.45
CA LEU A 143 19.99 23.68 0.75
C LEU A 143 18.80 23.13 1.54
N LEU A 144 17.66 23.00 0.88
CA LEU A 144 16.46 22.33 1.38
C LEU A 144 16.42 20.89 0.88
N PHE A 145 16.15 19.96 1.78
CA PHE A 145 15.81 18.57 1.53
C PHE A 145 14.28 18.37 1.53
N ARG A 146 13.83 17.13 1.34
CA ARG A 146 12.39 16.77 1.38
C ARG A 146 11.69 17.25 2.65
N GLN A 147 12.29 17.00 3.81
CA GLN A 147 11.68 17.32 5.11
C GLN A 147 11.56 18.84 5.30
N ASP A 148 12.56 19.63 4.90
CA ASP A 148 12.48 21.09 4.97
C ASP A 148 11.37 21.64 4.05
N ALA A 149 11.17 20.99 2.90
CA ALA A 149 10.12 21.33 1.95
C ALA A 149 8.71 20.99 2.47
N ASP A 150 8.51 19.79 3.02
CA ASP A 150 7.23 19.41 3.65
C ASP A 150 6.94 20.30 4.88
N ASN A 151 7.95 20.59 5.72
CA ASN A 151 7.84 21.52 6.85
C ASN A 151 7.38 22.93 6.38
N LEU A 152 8.05 23.52 5.40
CA LEU A 152 7.72 24.85 4.84
C LEU A 152 6.30 24.89 4.26
N LEU A 153 5.87 23.84 3.57
CA LEU A 153 4.50 23.74 3.04
C LEU A 153 3.45 23.63 4.16
N SER A 154 3.77 22.98 5.27
CA SER A 154 2.88 22.79 6.43
C SER A 154 2.78 24.00 7.38
N ARG A 155 3.76 24.92 7.38
CA ARG A 155 3.84 26.11 8.26
C ARG A 155 3.15 27.35 7.66
N SER A 156 3.09 28.46 8.41
CA SER A 156 2.43 29.70 7.99
C SER A 156 3.32 30.57 7.08
N GLU A 157 3.72 30.01 5.94
CA GLU A 157 4.58 30.68 4.96
C GLU A 157 3.80 31.41 3.85
N THR A 158 4.49 32.32 3.14
CA THR A 158 3.89 33.08 2.03
C THR A 158 3.52 32.17 0.85
N VAL A 159 2.48 32.56 0.09
CA VAL A 159 2.04 31.80 -1.10
C VAL A 159 3.18 31.64 -2.11
N ASP A 160 3.96 32.69 -2.33
CA ASP A 160 5.09 32.69 -3.26
C ASP A 160 6.20 31.73 -2.82
N GLU A 161 6.50 31.65 -1.52
CA GLU A 161 7.50 30.71 -0.98
C GLU A 161 7.00 29.27 -1.04
N LYS A 162 5.74 29.00 -0.69
CA LYS A 162 5.13 27.67 -0.86
C LYS A 162 5.16 27.23 -2.32
N LEU A 163 4.75 28.09 -3.25
CA LEU A 163 4.80 27.84 -4.70
C LEU A 163 6.23 27.55 -5.18
N LYS A 164 7.21 28.36 -4.75
CA LYS A 164 8.61 28.22 -5.15
C LYS A 164 9.23 26.91 -4.64
N THR A 165 9.01 26.59 -3.38
CA THR A 165 9.47 25.35 -2.72
C THR A 165 8.87 24.12 -3.40
N TRP A 166 7.55 24.11 -3.57
CA TRP A 166 6.83 23.01 -4.23
C TRP A 166 7.28 22.80 -5.68
N ASN A 167 7.39 23.88 -6.47
CA ASN A 167 7.87 23.79 -7.86
C ASN A 167 9.30 23.24 -7.91
N LYS A 168 10.21 23.73 -7.05
CA LYS A 168 11.61 23.29 -7.07
C LYS A 168 11.78 21.82 -6.71
N TRP A 169 10.99 21.29 -5.77
CA TRP A 169 10.98 19.85 -5.49
C TRP A 169 10.60 19.03 -6.73
N HIS A 170 9.46 19.34 -7.36
CA HIS A 170 8.96 18.57 -8.51
C HIS A 170 9.76 18.80 -9.80
N GLU A 171 10.49 19.92 -9.92
CA GLU A 171 11.48 20.15 -10.97
C GLU A 171 12.65 19.15 -10.89
N LEU A 172 13.13 18.77 -9.68
CA LEU A 172 14.21 17.79 -9.51
C LEU A 172 13.87 16.44 -10.16
N LEU A 173 12.60 16.03 -10.10
CA LEU A 173 12.13 14.75 -10.61
C LEU A 173 11.91 14.76 -12.13
N MET A 174 11.80 15.93 -12.77
CA MET A 174 11.49 16.08 -14.19
C MET A 174 12.36 15.26 -15.17
N PRO A 175 13.69 15.09 -14.96
CA PRO A 175 14.54 14.25 -15.83
C PRO A 175 14.08 12.78 -15.94
N PHE A 176 13.31 12.29 -14.98
CA PHE A 176 12.81 10.91 -14.96
C PHE A 176 11.56 10.67 -15.81
N THR A 177 10.89 11.73 -16.31
CA THR A 177 9.66 11.62 -17.11
C THR A 177 9.83 10.69 -18.33
N ASN A 178 10.97 10.77 -19.02
CA ASN A 178 11.26 9.91 -20.18
C ASN A 178 11.49 8.44 -19.78
N LYS A 179 12.12 8.18 -18.62
CA LYS A 179 12.27 6.80 -18.11
C LYS A 179 10.90 6.24 -17.69
N PHE A 180 10.07 7.05 -17.03
CA PHE A 180 8.72 6.65 -16.64
C PHE A 180 7.82 6.31 -17.85
N SER A 181 7.87 7.09 -18.93
CA SER A 181 7.21 6.76 -20.21
C SER A 181 7.52 5.34 -20.69
N ASN A 182 8.78 4.91 -20.59
CA ASN A 182 9.19 3.58 -21.02
C ASN A 182 8.73 2.51 -20.01
N ASN A 183 8.77 2.81 -18.71
CA ASN A 183 8.44 1.85 -17.65
C ASN A 183 6.93 1.60 -17.50
N ILE A 184 6.07 2.61 -17.68
CA ILE A 184 4.62 2.43 -17.59
C ILE A 184 4.08 1.48 -18.68
N GLN A 185 4.76 1.39 -19.83
CA GLN A 185 4.45 0.44 -20.91
C GLN A 185 4.72 -1.02 -20.50
N LEU A 186 5.67 -1.26 -19.59
CA LEU A 186 6.03 -2.61 -19.14
C LEU A 186 4.86 -3.30 -18.43
N ILE A 187 3.93 -2.56 -17.82
CA ILE A 187 2.75 -3.12 -17.16
C ILE A 187 1.89 -3.93 -18.14
N ARG A 188 1.74 -3.48 -19.40
CA ARG A 188 1.01 -4.23 -20.44
C ARG A 188 1.68 -5.57 -20.74
N LYS A 189 3.02 -5.60 -20.73
CA LYS A 189 3.80 -6.83 -20.92
C LYS A 189 3.67 -7.75 -19.70
N ALA A 190 3.82 -7.22 -18.48
CA ALA A 190 3.64 -7.97 -17.24
C ALA A 190 2.25 -8.61 -17.14
N ALA A 191 1.19 -7.91 -17.56
CA ALA A 191 -0.17 -8.47 -17.66
C ALA A 191 -0.21 -9.71 -18.57
N ILE A 192 0.28 -9.59 -19.80
CA ILE A 192 0.29 -10.68 -20.80
C ILE A 192 1.15 -11.86 -20.31
N ASP A 193 2.35 -11.60 -19.76
CA ASP A 193 3.25 -12.65 -19.26
C ASP A 193 2.69 -13.36 -18.00
N ASN A 194 1.83 -12.73 -17.20
CA ASN A 194 1.05 -13.38 -16.13
C ASN A 194 -0.23 -14.07 -16.66
N GLY A 195 -0.50 -14.03 -17.96
CA GLY A 195 -1.66 -14.63 -18.61
C GLY A 195 -2.98 -13.88 -18.40
N GLU A 196 -2.92 -12.58 -18.12
CA GLU A 196 -4.08 -11.69 -17.98
C GLU A 196 -4.32 -10.92 -19.28
N LYS A 197 -5.59 -10.59 -19.57
CA LYS A 197 -5.98 -10.01 -20.88
C LYS A 197 -5.47 -8.59 -21.08
N ASP A 198 -5.50 -7.79 -20.02
CA ASP A 198 -5.13 -6.38 -20.02
C ASP A 198 -4.70 -5.92 -18.62
N VAL A 199 -4.30 -4.65 -18.51
CA VAL A 199 -3.80 -4.06 -17.25
C VAL A 199 -4.86 -4.00 -16.16
N THR A 200 -6.14 -3.92 -16.51
CA THR A 200 -7.23 -3.85 -15.53
C THR A 200 -7.38 -5.21 -14.86
N GLU A 201 -7.50 -6.28 -15.65
CA GLU A 201 -7.55 -7.67 -15.13
C GLU A 201 -6.27 -8.02 -14.36
N TYR A 202 -5.09 -7.57 -14.82
CA TYR A 202 -3.82 -7.77 -14.11
C TYR A 202 -3.76 -7.10 -12.73
N TRP A 203 -4.20 -5.85 -12.62
CA TRP A 203 -4.20 -5.13 -11.34
C TRP A 203 -5.32 -5.59 -10.40
N GLU A 204 -6.44 -6.08 -10.93
CA GLU A 204 -7.47 -6.79 -10.17
C GLU A 204 -6.95 -8.14 -9.63
N MET A 205 -6.19 -8.89 -10.43
CA MET A 205 -5.49 -10.10 -9.98
C MET A 205 -4.48 -9.80 -8.86
N LEU A 206 -3.64 -8.77 -9.00
CA LEU A 206 -2.69 -8.36 -7.95
C LEU A 206 -3.40 -7.88 -6.67
N SER A 207 -4.56 -7.22 -6.80
CA SER A 207 -5.37 -6.75 -5.66
C SER A 207 -6.36 -7.82 -5.14
N GLU A 208 -6.35 -9.01 -5.76
CA GLU A 208 -7.22 -10.15 -5.49
C GLU A 208 -8.73 -9.87 -5.52
N TYR A 209 -9.12 -8.87 -6.32
CA TYR A 209 -10.47 -8.32 -6.36
C TYR A 209 -10.97 -8.14 -7.79
N GLN A 210 -11.52 -9.23 -8.33
CA GLN A 210 -12.13 -9.29 -9.66
C GLN A 210 -13.29 -8.28 -9.79
N ASP A 211 -13.39 -7.63 -10.95
CA ASP A 211 -14.31 -6.52 -11.25
C ASP A 211 -14.10 -5.30 -10.31
N GLY A 212 -12.98 -5.28 -9.58
CA GLY A 212 -12.66 -4.30 -8.56
C GLY A 212 -12.64 -2.86 -9.06
N TYR A 213 -12.18 -2.60 -10.29
CA TYR A 213 -12.23 -1.26 -10.87
C TYR A 213 -13.64 -0.84 -11.31
N ILE A 214 -14.49 -1.78 -11.71
CA ILE A 214 -15.92 -1.51 -11.98
C ILE A 214 -16.63 -1.14 -10.67
N ILE A 215 -16.29 -1.82 -9.57
CA ILE A 215 -16.82 -1.53 -8.24
C ILE A 215 -16.29 -0.20 -7.72
N ALA A 216 -14.98 0.05 -7.81
CA ALA A 216 -14.35 1.30 -7.39
C ALA A 216 -14.92 2.53 -8.15
N LYS A 217 -15.18 2.42 -9.46
CA LYS A 217 -15.87 3.47 -10.24
C LYS A 217 -17.26 3.80 -9.69
N LYS A 218 -18.06 2.78 -9.34
CA LYS A 218 -19.39 3.00 -8.73
C LYS A 218 -19.28 3.61 -7.34
N LYS A 219 -18.37 3.11 -6.50
CA LYS A 219 -18.18 3.63 -5.14
C LYS A 219 -17.61 5.05 -5.13
N TRP A 220 -16.77 5.41 -6.09
CA TRP A 220 -16.37 6.79 -6.29
C TRP A 220 -17.55 7.70 -6.66
N GLN A 221 -18.45 7.26 -7.56
CA GLN A 221 -19.66 8.03 -7.88
C GLN A 221 -20.53 8.29 -6.64
N GLU A 222 -20.69 7.28 -5.78
CA GLU A 222 -21.43 7.39 -4.51
C GLU A 222 -20.76 8.34 -3.49
N ILE A 223 -19.42 8.43 -3.48
CA ILE A 223 -18.63 9.28 -2.55
C ILE A 223 -18.42 10.71 -3.07
N SER A 224 -18.34 10.90 -4.39
CA SER A 224 -17.85 12.14 -5.03
C SER A 224 -18.52 13.43 -4.56
N SER A 225 -19.83 13.42 -4.31
CA SER A 225 -20.57 14.60 -3.83
C SER A 225 -20.11 15.07 -2.44
N LEU A 226 -19.73 14.16 -1.54
CA LEU A 226 -19.21 14.49 -0.21
C LEU A 226 -17.80 15.07 -0.31
N HIS A 227 -16.97 14.47 -1.17
CA HIS A 227 -15.65 14.99 -1.48
C HIS A 227 -15.74 16.43 -2.02
N ASP A 228 -16.61 16.69 -3.00
CA ASP A 228 -16.76 18.01 -3.62
C ASP A 228 -17.21 19.09 -2.63
N LYS A 229 -18.07 18.75 -1.65
CA LYS A 229 -18.40 19.66 -0.54
C LYS A 229 -17.17 20.04 0.29
N ILE A 230 -16.33 19.06 0.63
CA ILE A 230 -15.08 19.28 1.36
C ILE A 230 -14.09 20.11 0.53
N VAL A 231 -13.92 19.81 -0.77
CA VAL A 231 -13.09 20.62 -1.69
C VAL A 231 -13.55 22.08 -1.69
N ASN A 232 -14.86 22.33 -1.78
CA ASN A 232 -15.41 23.69 -1.79
C ASN A 232 -15.22 24.41 -0.44
N PHE A 233 -15.39 23.70 0.68
CA PHE A 233 -15.11 24.24 2.02
C PHE A 233 -13.62 24.60 2.18
N VAL A 234 -12.70 23.73 1.76
CA VAL A 234 -11.25 24.00 1.76
C VAL A 234 -10.93 25.21 0.88
N LYS A 235 -11.43 25.27 -0.36
CA LYS A 235 -11.26 26.41 -1.28
C LYS A 235 -11.72 27.73 -0.64
N MET A 236 -12.90 27.74 -0.01
CA MET A 236 -13.46 28.90 0.69
C MET A 236 -12.54 29.38 1.82
N ARG A 237 -12.14 28.48 2.73
CA ARG A 237 -11.32 28.81 3.90
C ARG A 237 -9.89 29.23 3.50
N LEU A 238 -9.28 28.55 2.53
CA LEU A 238 -7.98 28.97 1.99
C LEU A 238 -8.05 30.32 1.25
N LYS A 239 -9.15 30.62 0.53
CA LYS A 239 -9.37 31.93 -0.10
C LYS A 239 -9.56 33.04 0.96
N LYS A 240 -10.09 32.72 2.13
CA LYS A 240 -10.16 33.64 3.28
C LYS A 240 -8.76 33.88 3.88
N LYS A 241 -7.93 32.85 4.06
CA LYS A 241 -6.55 32.97 4.59
C LYS A 241 -5.59 33.68 3.63
N TYR A 242 -5.58 33.28 2.36
CA TYR A 242 -4.62 33.75 1.35
C TYR A 242 -5.19 34.82 0.40
N GLY A 243 -6.46 35.18 0.50
CA GLY A 243 -7.08 36.22 -0.34
C GLY A 243 -7.09 35.87 -1.84
N ASN A 244 -6.86 36.88 -2.67
CA ASN A 244 -7.01 36.80 -4.13
C ASN A 244 -5.92 35.98 -4.85
N PHE A 245 -4.96 35.38 -4.16
CA PHE A 245 -3.99 34.45 -4.77
C PHE A 245 -4.64 33.14 -5.25
N ILE A 246 -5.84 32.83 -4.76
CA ILE A 246 -6.65 31.70 -5.24
C ILE A 246 -7.66 32.23 -6.26
N GLU A 247 -7.41 31.96 -7.54
CA GLU A 247 -8.35 32.24 -8.62
C GLU A 247 -9.67 31.48 -8.43
N GLU A 248 -10.77 32.02 -8.95
CA GLU A 248 -12.09 31.42 -8.79
C GLU A 248 -12.14 29.97 -9.31
N ASN A 249 -12.69 29.09 -8.47
CA ASN A 249 -12.77 27.63 -8.66
C ASN A 249 -11.45 26.84 -8.57
N THR A 250 -10.30 27.49 -8.36
CA THR A 250 -9.01 26.78 -8.24
C THR A 250 -8.71 26.26 -6.84
N LEU A 251 -7.98 25.15 -6.75
CA LEU A 251 -7.33 24.69 -5.50
C LEU A 251 -5.86 24.38 -5.83
N PRO A 252 -4.92 25.31 -5.54
CA PRO A 252 -3.53 25.14 -5.93
C PRO A 252 -2.82 24.07 -5.07
N PRO A 253 -2.10 23.10 -5.67
CA PRO A 253 -1.48 21.98 -4.95
C PRO A 253 -0.42 22.40 -3.92
N HIS A 254 0.26 23.53 -4.15
CA HIS A 254 1.27 24.06 -3.22
C HIS A 254 0.67 24.67 -1.95
N LEU A 255 -0.65 24.87 -1.90
CA LEU A 255 -1.39 25.34 -0.71
C LEU A 255 -2.07 24.19 0.05
N LEU A 256 -1.76 22.93 -0.29
CA LEU A 256 -2.34 21.73 0.36
C LEU A 256 -1.52 21.18 1.52
N GLY A 257 -0.38 21.82 1.83
CA GLY A 257 0.42 21.50 3.02
C GLY A 257 1.38 20.32 2.90
N SER A 258 1.39 19.61 1.76
CA SER A 258 2.27 18.47 1.48
C SER A 258 2.80 18.49 0.05
N LEU A 259 3.96 17.87 -0.19
CA LEU A 259 4.52 17.77 -1.55
C LEU A 259 3.64 16.94 -2.51
N GLN A 260 2.94 15.91 -2.01
CA GLN A 260 2.12 15.00 -2.83
C GLN A 260 0.75 15.62 -3.16
N GLY A 261 0.21 16.43 -2.25
CA GLY A 261 -1.08 17.12 -2.41
C GLY A 261 -2.31 16.23 -2.20
N TYR A 262 -2.16 15.03 -1.64
CA TYR A 262 -3.28 14.19 -1.17
C TYR A 262 -3.31 14.01 0.36
N ASP A 263 -2.26 14.45 1.07
CA ASP A 263 -2.33 14.63 2.52
C ASP A 263 -2.69 16.10 2.79
N TRP A 264 -3.90 16.33 3.30
CA TRP A 264 -4.44 17.65 3.63
C TRP A 264 -4.51 17.88 5.14
N ILE A 265 -4.03 16.94 5.96
CA ILE A 265 -4.00 17.08 7.43
C ILE A 265 -3.24 18.33 7.91
N PRO A 266 -2.13 18.76 7.28
CA PRO A 266 -1.48 20.02 7.65
C PRO A 266 -2.40 21.25 7.58
N LEU A 267 -3.45 21.22 6.76
CA LEU A 267 -4.43 22.31 6.62
C LEU A 267 -5.40 22.42 7.81
N ALA A 268 -5.42 21.46 8.73
CA ALA A 268 -6.40 21.40 9.82
C ALA A 268 -6.47 22.71 10.63
N LEU A 269 -5.32 23.34 10.92
CA LEU A 269 -5.27 24.63 11.63
C LEU A 269 -5.83 25.78 10.78
N ASP A 270 -5.62 25.72 9.47
CA ASP A 270 -5.94 26.78 8.51
C ASP A 270 -7.43 26.83 8.17
N ILE A 271 -8.06 25.66 8.05
CA ILE A 271 -9.44 25.56 7.55
C ILE A 271 -10.48 25.31 8.63
N ILE A 272 -10.14 24.72 9.78
CA ILE A 272 -11.12 24.39 10.82
C ILE A 272 -11.49 25.66 11.61
N PRO A 273 -12.78 26.06 11.67
CA PRO A 273 -13.19 27.28 12.36
C PRO A 273 -12.91 27.25 13.88
N GLN A 274 -13.02 26.08 14.51
CA GLN A 274 -12.68 25.81 15.91
C GLN A 274 -11.16 25.66 16.10
N THR A 275 -10.40 26.67 15.66
CA THR A 275 -8.93 26.65 15.59
C THR A 275 -8.26 26.41 16.95
N SER A 276 -8.89 26.80 18.06
CA SER A 276 -8.39 26.58 19.43
C SER A 276 -8.21 25.10 19.77
N ILE A 277 -9.11 24.22 19.30
CA ILE A 277 -9.07 22.77 19.57
C ILE A 277 -7.94 22.13 18.76
N ILE A 278 -7.74 22.53 17.50
CA ILE A 278 -6.59 22.07 16.69
C ILE A 278 -5.25 22.56 17.27
N TYR A 279 -5.19 23.82 17.71
CA TYR A 279 -4.03 24.37 18.40
C TYR A 279 -3.71 23.58 19.67
N GLU A 280 -4.72 23.26 20.49
CA GLU A 280 -4.58 22.43 21.68
C GLU A 280 -3.98 21.05 21.33
N ILE A 281 -4.55 20.33 20.35
CA ILE A 281 -4.04 19.00 19.97
C ILE A 281 -2.58 19.10 19.49
N ARG A 282 -2.25 20.03 18.58
CA ARG A 282 -0.87 20.19 18.06
C ARG A 282 0.12 20.53 19.17
N LYS A 283 -0.25 21.46 20.06
CA LYS A 283 0.55 21.86 21.21
C LYS A 283 0.77 20.67 22.15
N ASN A 284 -0.29 19.94 22.49
CA ASN A 284 -0.21 18.81 23.41
C ASN A 284 0.60 17.64 22.82
N LEU A 285 0.57 17.41 21.50
CA LEU A 285 1.45 16.41 20.85
C LEU A 285 2.93 16.70 21.11
N LEU A 286 3.34 17.97 21.04
CA LEU A 286 4.68 18.43 21.43
C LEU A 286 4.91 18.28 22.95
N GLU A 287 4.09 18.90 23.79
CA GLU A 287 4.28 18.90 25.26
C GLU A 287 4.27 17.50 25.91
N LYS A 288 3.61 16.52 25.28
CA LYS A 288 3.59 15.11 25.73
C LYS A 288 4.70 14.24 25.12
N ASP A 289 5.60 14.82 24.33
CA ASP A 289 6.69 14.12 23.63
C ASP A 289 6.18 12.94 22.76
N LEU A 290 5.03 13.13 22.09
CA LEU A 290 4.44 12.12 21.20
C LEU A 290 5.06 12.20 19.80
N VAL A 291 6.38 12.04 19.76
CA VAL A 291 7.20 11.97 18.54
C VAL A 291 8.00 10.68 18.47
N GLY A 292 8.51 10.34 17.27
CA GLY A 292 9.44 9.23 17.06
C GLY A 292 9.03 7.93 17.75
N LYS A 293 9.89 7.38 18.60
CA LYS A 293 9.65 6.10 19.29
C LYS A 293 8.51 6.18 20.32
N ASN A 294 8.35 7.32 20.99
CA ASN A 294 7.34 7.51 22.04
C ASN A 294 5.93 7.54 21.43
N LEU A 295 5.78 8.14 20.24
CA LEU A 295 4.54 8.09 19.46
C LEU A 295 4.12 6.64 19.14
N TYR A 296 5.04 5.81 18.64
CA TYR A 296 4.74 4.41 18.29
C TYR A 296 4.44 3.54 19.51
N ILE A 297 5.10 3.78 20.65
CA ILE A 297 4.76 3.15 21.94
C ILE A 297 3.35 3.55 22.39
N SER A 298 2.98 4.83 22.22
CA SER A 298 1.64 5.33 22.54
C SER A 298 0.57 4.70 21.65
N ALA A 299 0.75 4.72 20.33
CA ALA A 299 -0.14 4.11 19.34
C ALA A 299 -0.35 2.60 19.57
N SER A 300 0.66 1.91 20.10
CA SER A 300 0.56 0.48 20.47
C SER A 300 -0.41 0.22 21.63
N ARG A 301 -0.74 1.21 22.47
CA ARG A 301 -1.75 1.03 23.52
C ARG A 301 -3.15 0.89 22.92
N LEU A 302 -3.47 1.57 21.81
CA LEU A 302 -4.73 1.41 21.08
C LEU A 302 -4.87 -0.03 20.55
N ALA A 303 -3.78 -0.62 20.06
CA ALA A 303 -3.74 -2.03 19.67
C ALA A 303 -4.00 -3.00 20.83
N ASN A 304 -3.44 -2.73 22.00
CA ASN A 304 -3.70 -3.55 23.18
C ASN A 304 -5.15 -3.44 23.66
N LEU A 305 -5.78 -2.28 23.51
CA LEU A 305 -7.19 -2.07 23.83
C LEU A 305 -8.10 -2.87 22.87
N THR A 306 -7.87 -2.73 21.56
CA THR A 306 -8.71 -3.29 20.47
C THR A 306 -8.46 -4.77 20.16
N LEU A 307 -7.19 -5.19 20.06
CA LEU A 307 -6.77 -6.54 19.60
C LEU A 307 -6.17 -7.42 20.72
N LYS A 308 -5.91 -6.85 21.91
CA LYS A 308 -5.17 -7.51 23.01
C LYS A 308 -3.78 -8.04 22.57
N HIS A 309 -3.16 -7.33 21.63
CA HIS A 309 -1.82 -7.61 21.12
C HIS A 309 -0.97 -6.33 21.16
N LEU A 310 0.34 -6.50 21.27
CA LEU A 310 1.33 -5.42 21.24
C LEU A 310 2.44 -5.80 20.26
N PRO A 311 3.05 -4.85 19.54
CA PRO A 311 4.18 -5.16 18.68
C PRO A 311 5.35 -5.71 19.50
N GLU A 312 6.04 -6.71 18.96
CA GLU A 312 7.22 -7.27 19.60
C GLU A 312 8.28 -6.20 19.95
N ALA A 313 8.98 -6.38 21.08
CA ALA A 313 10.09 -5.51 21.49
C ALA A 313 11.17 -5.35 20.40
N LYS A 314 11.31 -6.35 19.51
CA LYS A 314 12.25 -6.34 18.39
C LYS A 314 11.94 -5.24 17.36
N PHE A 315 10.66 -4.99 17.06
CA PHE A 315 10.23 -3.88 16.19
C PHE A 315 10.76 -2.53 16.70
N PHE A 316 10.61 -2.26 18.00
CA PHE A 316 11.06 -1.02 18.64
C PHE A 316 12.58 -0.88 18.76
N ASN A 317 13.33 -1.97 18.71
CA ASN A 317 14.78 -1.97 18.89
C ASN A 317 15.55 -1.91 17.55
N GLU A 318 14.91 -2.31 16.46
CA GLU A 318 15.51 -2.32 15.12
C GLU A 318 14.98 -1.24 14.17
N SER A 319 13.88 -0.57 14.53
CA SER A 319 13.34 0.59 13.78
C SER A 319 14.14 1.86 14.05
N ASP A 320 14.18 2.75 13.05
CA ASP A 320 14.80 4.08 13.15
C ASP A 320 13.71 5.14 13.30
N PHE A 321 13.66 5.75 14.48
CA PHE A 321 12.72 6.82 14.80
C PHE A 321 13.34 8.22 14.69
N GLN A 322 14.52 8.34 14.08
CA GLN A 322 15.22 9.60 13.80
C GLN A 322 15.61 9.75 12.32
N GLY A 323 15.06 8.89 11.45
CA GLY A 323 15.30 8.86 10.01
C GLY A 323 14.53 9.94 9.25
N GLN A 324 14.27 9.72 7.96
CA GLN A 324 13.55 10.67 7.11
C GLN A 324 12.03 10.47 7.17
N CYS A 325 11.27 11.53 6.88
CA CYS A 325 9.83 11.49 6.63
C CYS A 325 9.51 11.65 5.13
N PRO A 326 8.33 11.17 4.65
CA PRO A 326 7.31 10.41 5.38
C PRO A 326 7.80 9.01 5.77
N ALA A 327 7.17 8.41 6.78
CA ALA A 327 7.57 7.14 7.36
C ALA A 327 7.58 5.99 6.33
N LYS A 328 8.65 5.19 6.33
CA LYS A 328 8.84 4.01 5.46
C LYS A 328 8.82 2.73 6.28
N LEU A 329 7.75 1.95 6.13
CA LEU A 329 7.60 0.64 6.76
C LEU A 329 8.14 -0.45 5.83
N ILE A 330 9.13 -1.21 6.30
CA ILE A 330 9.78 -2.30 5.56
C ILE A 330 9.40 -3.63 6.21
N ASN A 331 8.83 -4.54 5.43
CA ASN A 331 8.66 -5.94 5.81
C ASN A 331 9.98 -6.67 5.54
N LEU A 332 10.54 -7.35 6.54
CA LEU A 332 11.74 -8.16 6.37
C LEU A 332 11.43 -9.55 5.82
N CYS A 333 10.17 -9.89 5.57
CA CYS A 333 9.71 -11.18 5.04
C CYS A 333 10.02 -12.40 5.93
N HIS A 334 10.59 -12.20 7.12
CA HIS A 334 11.00 -13.26 8.05
C HIS A 334 10.28 -13.11 9.39
N LYS A 335 9.47 -14.11 9.78
CA LYS A 335 8.81 -14.21 11.09
C LYS A 335 8.04 -12.96 11.53
N GLY A 336 7.15 -12.46 10.66
CA GLY A 336 6.36 -11.25 10.92
C GLY A 336 7.17 -9.96 11.18
N ARG A 337 8.50 -9.98 11.02
CA ARG A 337 9.35 -8.84 11.38
C ARG A 337 9.20 -7.71 10.38
N MET A 338 8.87 -6.55 10.90
CA MET A 338 8.91 -5.28 10.17
C MET A 338 9.83 -4.30 10.90
N ARG A 339 10.26 -3.26 10.19
CA ARG A 339 10.94 -2.08 10.75
C ARG A 339 10.35 -0.81 10.13
N VAL A 340 10.30 0.28 10.88
CA VAL A 340 9.93 1.60 10.35
C VAL A 340 11.12 2.56 10.41
N SER A 341 11.36 3.28 9.32
CA SER A 341 12.22 4.47 9.31
C SER A 341 11.30 5.70 9.27
N THR A 342 11.42 6.60 10.25
CA THR A 342 10.57 7.78 10.39
C THR A 342 11.32 8.90 11.12
N CYS A 343 11.00 10.15 10.79
CA CYS A 343 11.51 11.31 11.52
C CYS A 343 10.83 11.47 12.89
N SER A 344 11.50 12.20 13.80
CA SER A 344 11.01 12.52 15.14
C SER A 344 10.31 13.88 15.21
N HIS A 345 9.44 14.17 14.23
CA HIS A 345 8.72 15.45 14.12
C HIS A 345 7.26 15.32 14.57
N SER A 346 6.74 16.32 15.27
CA SER A 346 5.38 16.33 15.83
C SER A 346 4.37 16.88 14.84
N SER A 347 3.55 16.02 14.24
CA SER A 347 2.49 16.45 13.33
C SER A 347 1.26 15.54 13.33
N LEU A 348 0.12 16.12 12.96
CA LEU A 348 -1.10 15.45 12.46
C LEU A 348 -0.81 14.17 11.66
N THR A 349 -0.08 14.36 10.56
CA THR A 349 0.27 13.34 9.58
C THR A 349 1.07 12.20 10.21
N ASN A 350 2.08 12.52 11.02
CA ASN A 350 2.91 11.51 11.69
C ASN A 350 2.11 10.73 12.75
N TYR A 351 1.23 11.41 13.49
CA TYR A 351 0.36 10.81 14.49
C TYR A 351 -0.55 9.74 13.87
N LEU A 352 -1.29 10.09 12.81
CA LEU A 352 -2.18 9.15 12.12
C LEU A 352 -1.37 8.02 11.46
N SER A 353 -0.25 8.36 10.80
CA SER A 353 0.63 7.38 10.15
C SER A 353 1.21 6.36 11.14
N ALA A 354 1.53 6.76 12.37
CA ALA A 354 2.03 5.83 13.39
C ALA A 354 0.97 4.79 13.78
N HIS A 355 -0.29 5.18 13.98
CA HIS A 355 -1.36 4.23 14.28
C HIS A 355 -1.61 3.26 13.12
N LYS A 356 -1.64 3.77 11.88
CA LYS A 356 -1.75 2.96 10.66
C LYS A 356 -0.59 1.97 10.50
N ASN A 357 0.65 2.40 10.80
CA ASN A 357 1.84 1.56 10.73
C ASN A 357 1.86 0.48 11.82
N ILE A 358 1.47 0.81 13.07
CA ILE A 358 1.34 -0.17 14.15
C ILE A 358 0.36 -1.28 13.79
N ALA A 359 -0.80 -0.93 13.22
CA ALA A 359 -1.77 -1.92 12.75
C ALA A 359 -1.16 -2.88 11.71
N LYS A 360 -0.40 -2.38 10.73
CA LYS A 360 0.31 -3.23 9.76
C LYS A 360 1.31 -4.17 10.43
N VAL A 361 2.16 -3.66 11.32
CA VAL A 361 3.10 -4.49 12.10
C VAL A 361 2.40 -5.65 12.79
N LEU A 362 1.24 -5.37 13.40
CA LEU A 362 0.45 -6.38 14.10
C LEU A 362 -0.20 -7.40 13.17
N ILE A 363 -0.67 -7.00 11.98
CA ILE A 363 -1.22 -7.94 10.98
C ILE A 363 -0.14 -8.94 10.55
N HIS A 364 1.09 -8.49 10.28
CA HIS A 364 2.21 -9.36 9.90
C HIS A 364 2.69 -10.25 11.05
N GLN A 365 2.67 -9.77 12.30
CA GLN A 365 3.05 -10.57 13.48
C GLN A 365 1.96 -11.59 13.87
N MET A 366 0.69 -11.19 13.88
CA MET A 366 -0.44 -12.05 14.28
C MET A 366 -0.78 -13.13 13.23
N SER A 367 -0.27 -13.00 12.00
CA SER A 367 -0.49 -13.97 10.91
C SER A 367 0.72 -14.85 10.58
N GLU A 368 1.82 -14.77 11.35
CA GLU A 368 3.07 -15.52 11.10
C GLU A 368 2.82 -17.03 10.90
N GLU A 369 2.01 -17.64 11.76
CA GLU A 369 1.71 -19.08 11.73
C GLU A 369 1.06 -19.55 10.41
N SER A 370 0.47 -18.64 9.62
CA SER A 370 -0.16 -18.97 8.33
C SER A 370 0.81 -19.10 7.16
N ASN A 371 2.10 -18.78 7.38
CA ASN A 371 3.16 -18.66 6.37
C ASN A 371 2.76 -17.80 5.15
N PRO A 372 2.54 -16.48 5.35
CA PRO A 372 1.90 -15.61 4.36
C PRO A 372 2.85 -14.98 3.33
N ILE A 373 4.13 -15.38 3.27
CA ILE A 373 5.14 -14.72 2.42
C ILE A 373 4.73 -14.65 0.95
N LEU A 374 4.15 -15.72 0.40
CA LEU A 374 3.69 -15.76 -0.99
C LEU A 374 2.56 -14.76 -1.27
N ASN A 375 1.70 -14.48 -0.29
CA ASN A 375 0.64 -13.48 -0.40
C ASN A 375 1.25 -12.08 -0.48
N PHE A 376 1.94 -11.65 0.58
CA PHE A 376 2.47 -10.28 0.65
C PHE A 376 3.58 -9.98 -0.36
N ALA A 377 4.29 -10.99 -0.84
CA ALA A 377 5.26 -10.83 -1.92
C ALA A 377 4.61 -10.49 -3.26
N ASN A 378 3.44 -11.07 -3.57
CA ASN A 378 2.89 -11.10 -4.93
C ASN A 378 1.47 -10.50 -5.04
N ARG A 379 0.86 -10.03 -3.94
CA ARG A 379 -0.50 -9.48 -3.88
C ARG A 379 -0.60 -8.26 -2.95
N TYR A 380 -1.64 -7.45 -3.13
CA TYR A 380 -1.93 -6.26 -2.33
C TYR A 380 -3.28 -6.39 -1.63
N SER A 381 -3.25 -6.66 -0.32
CA SER A 381 -4.44 -6.95 0.48
C SER A 381 -5.23 -5.68 0.85
N ALA A 382 -6.50 -5.60 0.47
CA ALA A 382 -7.39 -4.54 0.94
C ALA A 382 -7.76 -4.70 2.43
N LEU A 383 -7.66 -5.92 2.99
CA LEU A 383 -7.80 -6.18 4.42
C LEU A 383 -6.66 -5.50 5.20
N GLU A 384 -5.40 -5.60 4.74
CA GLU A 384 -4.26 -4.95 5.39
C GLU A 384 -4.42 -3.43 5.41
N GLU A 385 -4.78 -2.83 4.27
CA GLU A 385 -5.00 -1.38 4.17
C GLU A 385 -6.23 -0.94 4.98
N GLY A 386 -7.31 -1.73 5.04
CA GLY A 386 -8.52 -1.40 5.79
C GLY A 386 -8.38 -1.52 7.30
N VAL A 387 -7.68 -2.54 7.82
CA VAL A 387 -7.36 -2.63 9.25
C VAL A 387 -6.37 -1.53 9.64
N ALA A 388 -5.42 -1.17 8.76
CA ALA A 388 -4.54 -0.03 9.00
C ALA A 388 -5.32 1.29 9.09
N GLU A 389 -6.19 1.55 8.13
CA GLU A 389 -7.00 2.77 8.10
C GLU A 389 -7.99 2.85 9.28
N LEU A 390 -8.57 1.72 9.70
CA LEU A 390 -9.41 1.62 10.90
C LEU A 390 -8.68 2.13 12.15
N PHE A 391 -7.40 1.82 12.31
CA PHE A 391 -6.58 2.35 13.41
C PHE A 391 -6.35 3.86 13.32
N GLY A 392 -6.24 4.40 12.10
CA GLY A 392 -6.28 5.85 11.86
C GLY A 392 -7.58 6.47 12.38
N ILE A 393 -8.73 5.94 11.96
CA ILE A 393 -10.06 6.42 12.37
C ILE A 393 -10.22 6.33 13.89
N LEU A 394 -9.89 5.19 14.50
CA LEU A 394 -9.97 5.01 15.96
C LEU A 394 -9.05 5.98 16.73
N SER A 395 -7.90 6.35 16.18
CA SER A 395 -7.00 7.34 16.78
C SER A 395 -7.54 8.79 16.76
N THR A 396 -8.62 9.07 16.04
CA THR A 396 -9.30 10.38 16.06
C THR A 396 -10.50 10.42 17.01
N SER A 397 -10.80 9.34 17.74
CA SER A 397 -11.90 9.34 18.72
C SER A 397 -11.63 10.27 19.90
N ASN A 398 -12.69 10.92 20.40
CA ASN A 398 -12.57 11.92 21.47
C ASN A 398 -11.93 11.31 22.73
N SER A 399 -12.45 10.17 23.18
CA SER A 399 -11.96 9.50 24.39
C SER A 399 -10.47 9.09 24.24
N TRP A 400 -10.01 8.66 23.05
CA TRP A 400 -8.58 8.36 22.81
C TRP A 400 -7.70 9.60 22.97
N LEU A 401 -8.08 10.73 22.38
CA LEU A 401 -7.33 11.98 22.53
C LEU A 401 -7.35 12.48 23.98
N CYS A 402 -8.46 12.35 24.70
CA CYS A 402 -8.52 12.63 26.15
C CYS A 402 -7.60 11.68 26.96
N SER A 403 -7.58 10.38 26.66
CA SER A 403 -6.72 9.40 27.36
C SER A 403 -5.21 9.68 27.18
N LEU A 404 -4.84 10.27 26.04
CA LEU A 404 -3.48 10.74 25.76
C LEU A 404 -3.19 12.15 26.33
N ASN A 405 -4.18 12.80 26.93
CA ASN A 405 -4.14 14.20 27.36
C ASN A 405 -3.80 15.16 26.20
N LEU A 406 -4.36 14.87 25.01
CA LEU A 406 -4.31 15.72 23.81
C LEU A 406 -5.53 16.63 23.69
N LEU A 407 -6.66 16.24 24.28
CA LEU A 407 -7.87 17.05 24.41
C LEU A 407 -8.34 17.11 25.87
N ASN A 408 -8.86 18.26 26.27
CA ASN A 408 -9.52 18.50 27.54
C ASN A 408 -11.01 18.12 27.49
N GLU A 409 -11.49 17.35 28.47
CA GLU A 409 -12.89 16.94 28.64
C GLU A 409 -13.88 18.11 28.80
N THR A 410 -13.39 19.32 29.13
CA THR A 410 -14.21 20.53 29.27
C THR A 410 -14.47 21.27 27.95
N ASN A 411 -13.92 20.81 26.83
CA ASN A 411 -14.19 21.39 25.51
C ASN A 411 -15.66 21.15 25.10
N ASP A 412 -16.21 22.04 24.27
CA ASP A 412 -17.56 21.86 23.76
C ASP A 412 -17.64 20.60 22.88
N ILE A 413 -18.66 19.77 23.15
CA ILE A 413 -18.81 18.44 22.56
C ILE A 413 -19.10 18.52 21.06
N GLU A 414 -19.89 19.50 20.63
CA GLU A 414 -20.29 19.65 19.23
C GLU A 414 -19.16 20.26 18.39
N ASP A 415 -18.52 21.31 18.91
CA ASP A 415 -17.31 21.87 18.30
C ASP A 415 -16.21 20.81 18.18
N THR A 416 -15.97 20.03 19.24
CA THR A 416 -15.01 18.90 19.21
C THR A 416 -15.44 17.85 18.18
N ARG A 417 -16.74 17.55 18.05
CA ARG A 417 -17.25 16.56 17.07
C ARG A 417 -16.90 16.96 15.65
N ILE A 418 -17.15 18.21 15.30
CA ILE A 418 -16.86 18.74 13.96
C ILE A 418 -15.36 18.78 13.70
N VAL A 419 -14.54 19.16 14.68
CA VAL A 419 -13.07 19.14 14.57
C VAL A 419 -12.56 17.74 14.23
N LEU A 420 -12.99 16.72 15.00
CA LEU A 420 -12.51 15.35 14.82
C LEU A 420 -12.99 14.73 13.51
N LEU A 421 -14.24 14.97 13.13
CA LEU A 421 -14.77 14.58 11.82
C LEU A 421 -13.99 15.26 10.67
N MET A 422 -13.63 16.54 10.79
CA MET A 422 -12.87 17.24 9.76
C MET A 422 -11.42 16.73 9.65
N ILE A 423 -10.76 16.39 10.77
CA ILE A 423 -9.45 15.72 10.75
C ILE A 423 -9.55 14.43 9.92
N THR A 424 -10.51 13.55 10.24
CA THR A 424 -10.70 12.30 9.50
C THR A 424 -11.07 12.56 8.04
N ALA A 425 -11.86 13.58 7.73
CA ALA A 425 -12.23 13.94 6.36
C ALA A 425 -11.02 14.39 5.52
N LEU A 426 -10.12 15.19 6.09
CA LEU A 426 -8.89 15.69 5.44
C LEU A 426 -7.84 14.59 5.21
N ASP A 427 -7.79 13.59 6.09
CA ASP A 427 -6.99 12.39 5.87
C ASP A 427 -7.61 11.50 4.77
N VAL A 428 -8.92 11.24 4.82
CA VAL A 428 -9.58 10.18 4.05
C VAL A 428 -10.00 10.60 2.64
N LEU A 429 -10.75 11.70 2.49
CA LEU A 429 -11.45 12.01 1.25
C LEU A 429 -10.51 12.42 0.11
N PRO A 430 -9.45 13.25 0.34
CA PRO A 430 -8.46 13.56 -0.69
C PRO A 430 -7.66 12.32 -1.14
N ARG A 431 -7.38 11.39 -0.22
CA ARG A 431 -6.74 10.11 -0.57
C ARG A 431 -7.63 9.23 -1.43
N LEU A 432 -8.93 9.11 -1.13
CA LEU A 432 -9.88 8.38 -1.98
C LEU A 432 -9.93 8.96 -3.41
N ALA A 433 -9.99 10.28 -3.53
CA ALA A 433 -9.99 10.98 -4.81
C ALA A 433 -8.70 10.72 -5.60
N TYR A 434 -7.54 10.89 -4.95
CA TYR A 434 -6.22 10.67 -5.56
C TYR A 434 -5.99 9.21 -5.96
N TYR A 435 -6.36 8.24 -5.11
CA TYR A 435 -6.24 6.81 -5.39
C TYR A 435 -7.09 6.38 -6.58
N HIS A 436 -8.32 6.91 -6.69
CA HIS A 436 -9.16 6.68 -7.86
C HIS A 436 -8.58 7.37 -9.11
N SER A 437 -8.25 8.67 -9.00
CA SER A 437 -7.64 9.50 -10.04
C SER A 437 -6.42 8.83 -10.68
N ALA A 438 -5.47 8.36 -9.85
CA ALA A 438 -4.19 7.81 -10.30
C ALA A 438 -4.30 6.44 -10.99
N ASP A 439 -5.17 5.54 -10.52
CA ASP A 439 -5.40 4.27 -11.21
C ASP A 439 -6.18 4.46 -12.51
N MET A 440 -7.22 5.31 -12.51
CA MET A 440 -7.99 5.60 -13.72
C MET A 440 -7.12 6.27 -14.79
N TRP A 441 -6.26 7.21 -14.39
CA TRP A 441 -5.28 7.84 -15.26
C TRP A 441 -4.33 6.80 -15.87
N ARG A 442 -3.69 5.94 -15.06
CA ARG A 442 -2.72 4.96 -15.57
C ARG A 442 -3.37 3.91 -16.48
N ILE A 443 -4.56 3.41 -16.14
CA ILE A 443 -5.30 2.45 -16.99
C ILE A 443 -5.63 3.08 -18.35
N ASP A 444 -6.22 4.27 -18.36
CA ASP A 444 -6.63 4.92 -19.61
C ASP A 444 -5.41 5.37 -20.44
N LEU A 445 -4.33 5.82 -19.80
CA LEU A 445 -3.05 6.16 -20.43
C LEU A 445 -2.43 4.96 -21.15
N ILE A 446 -2.39 3.79 -20.51
CA ILE A 446 -1.87 2.56 -21.12
C ILE A 446 -2.81 2.05 -22.21
N ASN A 447 -4.13 2.06 -21.98
CA ASN A 447 -5.11 1.58 -22.96
C ASN A 447 -5.15 2.46 -24.23
N ASN A 448 -5.11 3.78 -24.07
CA ASN A 448 -5.07 4.74 -25.18
C ASN A 448 -3.66 4.91 -25.79
N ASN A 449 -2.64 4.24 -25.23
CA ASN A 449 -1.25 4.31 -25.68
C ASN A 449 -0.69 5.75 -25.70
N THR A 450 -1.12 6.58 -24.74
CA THR A 450 -0.74 7.99 -24.60
C THR A 450 0.55 8.10 -23.78
N LEU A 451 1.69 8.07 -24.46
CA LEU A 451 2.99 7.79 -23.81
C LEU A 451 4.02 8.92 -23.93
N GLU A 452 3.74 9.95 -24.75
CA GLU A 452 4.65 11.08 -24.90
C GLU A 452 4.80 11.87 -23.58
N PRO A 453 6.02 12.21 -23.11
CA PRO A 453 6.28 12.85 -21.81
C PRO A 453 5.42 14.08 -21.50
N LYS A 454 5.12 14.88 -22.54
CA LYS A 454 4.26 16.07 -22.42
C LYS A 454 2.78 15.70 -22.18
N ASP A 455 2.31 14.64 -22.82
CA ASP A 455 0.92 14.19 -22.73
C ASP A 455 0.68 13.39 -21.44
N LEU A 456 1.69 12.68 -20.93
CA LEU A 456 1.70 12.13 -19.57
C LEU A 456 1.45 13.23 -18.54
N ILE A 457 2.21 14.33 -18.59
CA ILE A 457 2.05 15.47 -17.68
C ILE A 457 0.69 16.15 -17.88
N ASN A 458 0.27 16.41 -19.12
CA ASN A 458 -1.01 17.09 -19.37
C ASN A 458 -2.20 16.29 -18.86
N SER A 459 -2.28 15.01 -19.22
CA SER A 459 -3.36 14.09 -18.81
C SER A 459 -3.38 13.89 -17.30
N TRP A 460 -2.22 13.78 -16.64
CA TRP A 460 -2.15 13.69 -15.18
C TRP A 460 -2.92 14.84 -14.51
N TRP A 461 -2.64 16.09 -14.91
CA TRP A 461 -3.32 17.26 -14.36
C TRP A 461 -4.81 17.36 -14.75
N GLU A 462 -5.22 16.78 -15.87
CA GLU A 462 -6.65 16.66 -16.23
C GLU A 462 -7.39 15.69 -15.31
N TYR A 463 -6.76 14.57 -14.92
CA TYR A 463 -7.33 13.62 -13.96
C TYR A 463 -7.38 14.23 -12.55
N ARG A 464 -6.29 14.87 -12.07
CA ARG A 464 -6.31 15.61 -10.79
C ARG A 464 -7.40 16.67 -10.75
N SER A 465 -7.54 17.45 -11.82
CA SER A 465 -8.60 18.47 -11.92
C SER A 465 -10.01 17.89 -11.95
N ARG A 466 -10.21 16.70 -12.54
CA ARG A 466 -11.53 16.05 -12.68
C ARG A 466 -11.97 15.34 -11.40
N TYR A 467 -11.05 14.70 -10.69
CA TYR A 467 -11.35 13.81 -9.57
C TYR A 467 -11.03 14.41 -8.20
N GLU A 468 -9.91 15.13 -8.07
CA GLU A 468 -9.47 15.74 -6.80
C GLU A 468 -9.88 17.21 -6.69
N GLY A 469 -10.36 17.82 -7.77
CA GLY A 469 -10.71 19.25 -7.83
C GLY A 469 -9.49 20.21 -7.71
N ILE A 470 -8.27 19.65 -7.83
CA ILE A 470 -6.98 20.33 -7.73
C ILE A 470 -6.56 20.86 -9.11
N THR A 471 -6.14 22.11 -9.18
CA THR A 471 -5.85 22.82 -10.43
C THR A 471 -4.59 23.66 -10.31
N MET A 472 -3.73 23.65 -11.34
CA MET A 472 -2.50 24.45 -11.38
C MET A 472 -2.47 25.29 -12.66
N ASN A 473 -2.46 26.61 -12.51
CA ASN A 473 -2.42 27.56 -13.64
C ASN A 473 -1.00 27.87 -14.12
N SER A 474 0.01 27.57 -13.29
CA SER A 474 1.43 27.71 -13.62
C SER A 474 1.97 26.48 -14.37
N MET A 475 3.30 26.34 -14.42
CA MET A 475 3.96 25.19 -15.03
C MET A 475 3.44 23.86 -14.45
N LYS A 476 2.92 22.99 -15.33
CA LYS A 476 2.54 21.62 -15.00
C LYS A 476 3.79 20.76 -14.81
N LEU A 477 3.95 20.16 -13.63
CA LEU A 477 5.10 19.32 -13.25
C LEU A 477 4.69 17.84 -13.11
N PRO A 478 5.61 16.87 -13.27
CA PRO A 478 5.33 15.43 -13.21
C PRO A 478 5.26 14.91 -11.76
N THR A 479 4.30 15.40 -10.97
CA THR A 479 4.22 15.11 -9.52
C THR A 479 4.00 13.63 -9.19
N PHE A 480 3.49 12.86 -10.14
CA PHE A 480 3.36 11.40 -10.04
C PHE A 480 4.70 10.68 -9.84
N LEU A 481 5.84 11.32 -10.12
CA LEU A 481 7.18 10.79 -9.87
C LEU A 481 7.60 10.85 -8.40
N ASP A 482 6.95 11.68 -7.57
CA ASP A 482 7.21 11.67 -6.12
C ASP A 482 6.56 10.45 -5.44
N ASP A 483 5.58 9.84 -6.09
CA ASP A 483 4.77 8.78 -5.50
C ASP A 483 5.36 7.38 -5.68
N ASN A 484 5.65 6.73 -4.55
CA ASN A 484 6.22 5.39 -4.52
C ASN A 484 5.31 4.31 -5.14
N ILE A 485 3.99 4.41 -5.01
CA ILE A 485 3.03 3.44 -5.57
C ILE A 485 3.02 3.54 -7.10
N ILE A 486 3.10 4.75 -7.64
CA ILE A 486 3.13 4.99 -9.08
C ILE A 486 4.46 4.52 -9.70
N ILE A 487 5.61 4.92 -9.13
CA ILE A 487 6.93 4.55 -9.70
C ILE A 487 7.25 3.05 -9.57
N THR A 488 6.64 2.35 -8.60
CA THR A 488 6.79 0.90 -8.42
C THR A 488 5.67 0.07 -9.08
N ASN A 489 4.90 0.66 -10.02
CA ASN A 489 3.82 0.01 -10.79
C ASN A 489 2.69 -0.67 -9.98
N ARG A 490 2.54 -0.32 -8.70
CA ARG A 490 1.53 -0.92 -7.82
C ARG A 490 0.15 -0.26 -8.06
N PRO A 491 -0.96 -1.00 -8.05
CA PRO A 491 -2.30 -0.42 -8.09
C PRO A 491 -2.68 0.22 -6.74
N TYR A 492 -3.54 1.25 -6.78
CA TYR A 492 -4.19 1.82 -5.59
C TYR A 492 -5.49 1.11 -5.20
N LEU A 493 -6.04 0.23 -6.06
CA LEU A 493 -7.32 -0.46 -5.83
C LEU A 493 -7.46 -1.02 -4.40
N SER A 494 -6.44 -1.71 -3.88
CA SER A 494 -6.45 -2.25 -2.51
C SER A 494 -6.52 -1.17 -1.41
N LYS A 495 -5.88 -0.01 -1.63
CA LYS A 495 -5.95 1.15 -0.72
C LYS A 495 -7.31 1.86 -0.78
N PHE A 496 -7.87 2.04 -1.97
CA PHE A 496 -9.19 2.63 -2.17
C PHE A 496 -10.29 1.78 -1.51
N ILE A 497 -10.28 0.47 -1.78
CA ILE A 497 -11.22 -0.48 -1.17
C ILE A 497 -10.96 -0.64 0.33
N GLY A 498 -9.68 -0.63 0.75
CA GLY A 498 -9.28 -0.66 2.16
C GLY A 498 -9.88 0.48 2.98
N ILE A 499 -9.86 1.72 2.47
CA ILE A 499 -10.51 2.85 3.15
C ILE A 499 -12.02 2.59 3.35
N ILE A 500 -12.74 2.13 2.33
CA ILE A 500 -14.18 1.85 2.44
C ILE A 500 -14.43 0.73 3.46
N LEU A 501 -13.63 -0.35 3.40
CA LEU A 501 -13.66 -1.44 4.37
C LEU A 501 -13.42 -0.96 5.81
N ALA A 502 -12.55 0.03 6.03
CA ALA A 502 -12.27 0.57 7.35
C ALA A 502 -13.52 1.18 8.02
N PHE A 503 -14.34 1.92 7.25
CA PHE A 503 -15.63 2.43 7.75
C PHE A 503 -16.67 1.32 7.95
N GLN A 504 -16.69 0.29 7.10
CA GLN A 504 -17.53 -0.89 7.33
C GLN A 504 -17.12 -1.66 8.61
N MET A 505 -15.82 -1.79 8.87
CA MET A 505 -15.30 -2.39 10.10
C MET A 505 -15.61 -1.51 11.32
N TYR A 506 -15.45 -0.18 11.21
CA TYR A 506 -15.78 0.77 12.27
C TYR A 506 -17.25 0.65 12.71
N ASP A 507 -18.17 0.68 11.76
CA ASP A 507 -19.62 0.50 12.00
C ASP A 507 -19.95 -0.89 12.57
N TYR A 508 -19.32 -1.96 12.06
CA TYR A 508 -19.47 -3.31 12.60
C TYR A 508 -18.95 -3.47 14.04
N LEU A 509 -17.88 -2.77 14.42
CA LEU A 509 -17.28 -2.85 15.75
C LEU A 509 -18.05 -2.05 16.80
N LEU A 510 -18.64 -0.93 16.40
CA LEU A 510 -19.27 0.02 17.31
C LEU A 510 -20.81 -0.02 17.26
N GLU A 511 -21.43 -0.68 16.27
CA GLU A 511 -22.88 -0.75 16.04
C GLU A 511 -23.55 0.58 15.63
N SER A 512 -22.87 1.73 15.70
CA SER A 512 -23.33 3.00 15.13
C SER A 512 -22.19 4.03 14.95
N THR A 513 -22.38 4.98 14.02
CA THR A 513 -21.44 6.09 13.79
C THR A 513 -21.53 7.23 14.81
N GLU A 514 -22.48 7.19 15.75
CA GLU A 514 -22.65 8.20 16.81
C GLU A 514 -21.55 8.11 17.90
N LEU A 515 -20.72 7.07 17.87
CA LEU A 515 -19.84 6.66 18.97
C LEU A 515 -18.42 7.27 18.97
N LEU A 516 -18.19 8.32 18.18
CA LEU A 516 -17.00 9.18 18.28
C LEU A 516 -16.74 9.72 19.71
N PHE A 517 -17.77 9.73 20.56
CA PHE A 517 -17.79 10.33 21.90
C PHE A 517 -17.88 9.34 23.07
N ASN A 518 -18.05 8.04 22.84
CA ASN A 518 -18.07 7.07 23.93
C ASN A 518 -16.64 6.72 24.40
N ASP A 519 -16.53 6.24 25.65
CA ASP A 519 -15.25 5.87 26.26
C ASP A 519 -14.54 4.75 25.48
N ILE A 520 -13.21 4.83 25.31
CA ILE A 520 -12.42 3.77 24.64
C ILE A 520 -12.57 2.42 25.35
N ASP A 521 -12.76 2.44 26.67
CA ASP A 521 -12.99 1.25 27.49
C ASP A 521 -14.27 0.50 27.09
N THR A 522 -15.11 1.11 26.24
CA THR A 522 -16.29 0.48 25.61
C THR A 522 -16.03 -0.16 24.25
N ILE A 523 -14.87 0.02 23.59
CA ILE A 523 -14.57 -0.68 22.33
C ILE A 523 -14.54 -2.19 22.62
N PRO A 524 -15.51 -2.98 22.12
CA PRO A 524 -15.61 -4.38 22.49
C PRO A 524 -14.50 -5.17 21.81
N ILE A 525 -13.84 -6.05 22.57
CA ILE A 525 -12.84 -6.98 22.01
C ILE A 525 -13.55 -7.89 21.00
N ASN A 526 -13.36 -7.62 19.71
CA ASN A 526 -14.06 -8.36 18.67
C ASN A 526 -13.25 -9.59 18.27
N HIS A 527 -13.61 -10.75 18.83
CA HIS A 527 -12.96 -12.03 18.53
C HIS A 527 -12.99 -12.41 17.05
N ASN A 528 -13.98 -11.94 16.28
CA ASN A 528 -14.04 -12.20 14.84
C ASN A 528 -13.01 -11.35 14.09
N LEU A 529 -12.84 -10.07 14.45
CA LEU A 529 -11.77 -9.23 13.90
C LEU A 529 -10.37 -9.82 14.19
N ILE A 530 -10.13 -10.26 15.43
CA ILE A 530 -8.85 -10.87 15.83
C ILE A 530 -8.56 -12.12 14.99
N LYS A 531 -9.53 -13.03 14.85
CA LYS A 531 -9.39 -14.23 14.00
C LYS A 531 -9.22 -13.89 12.52
N MET A 532 -9.95 -12.89 12.02
CA MET A 532 -9.81 -12.38 10.66
C MET A 532 -8.40 -11.87 10.40
N ILE A 533 -7.76 -11.21 11.37
CA ILE A 533 -6.36 -10.76 11.24
C ILE A 533 -5.40 -11.96 11.29
N GLN A 534 -5.59 -12.90 12.23
CA GLN A 534 -4.75 -14.10 12.36
C GLN A 534 -4.76 -14.99 11.11
N HIS A 535 -5.90 -15.08 10.42
CA HIS A 535 -6.07 -15.88 9.21
C HIS A 535 -6.07 -15.05 7.91
N GLY A 536 -6.01 -13.71 8.00
CA GLY A 536 -6.18 -12.74 6.89
C GLY A 536 -5.17 -12.83 5.76
N CYS A 537 -4.12 -13.61 5.99
CA CYS A 537 -2.94 -13.69 5.16
C CYS A 537 -2.70 -15.13 4.64
N ALA A 538 -3.59 -16.07 4.97
CA ALA A 538 -3.53 -17.47 4.54
C ALA A 538 -4.18 -17.71 3.17
N GLU A 539 -5.20 -16.90 2.84
CA GLU A 539 -6.12 -17.05 1.70
C GLU A 539 -6.47 -15.66 1.12
N ASN A 540 -7.31 -15.61 0.08
CA ASN A 540 -7.78 -14.37 -0.53
C ASN A 540 -8.50 -13.49 0.51
N TRP A 541 -8.08 -12.23 0.63
CA TRP A 541 -8.56 -11.32 1.68
C TRP A 541 -10.08 -11.15 1.71
N TYR A 542 -10.75 -11.18 0.56
CA TYR A 542 -12.20 -10.96 0.44
C TYR A 542 -13.00 -12.13 0.99
N GLU A 543 -12.56 -13.37 0.72
CA GLU A 543 -13.15 -14.57 1.32
C GLU A 543 -12.91 -14.63 2.83
N VAL A 544 -11.75 -14.15 3.32
CA VAL A 544 -11.51 -14.07 4.77
C VAL A 544 -12.44 -13.06 5.45
N ILE A 545 -12.58 -11.84 4.91
CA ILE A 545 -13.53 -10.84 5.48
C ILE A 545 -14.96 -11.41 5.48
N LYS A 546 -15.38 -12.02 4.38
CA LYS A 546 -16.70 -12.67 4.24
C LYS A 546 -16.91 -13.82 5.24
N GLN A 547 -15.89 -14.61 5.53
CA GLN A 547 -15.95 -15.71 6.50
C GLN A 547 -16.08 -15.23 7.95
N TYR A 548 -15.34 -14.19 8.35
CA TYR A 548 -15.25 -13.77 9.76
C TYR A 548 -16.15 -12.59 10.13
N LEU A 549 -16.35 -11.63 9.21
CA LEU A 549 -17.16 -10.43 9.44
C LEU A 549 -18.51 -10.45 8.71
N GLU A 550 -18.78 -11.48 7.90
CA GLU A 550 -20.00 -11.61 7.09
C GLU A 550 -20.23 -10.45 6.09
N PHE A 551 -19.17 -9.77 5.63
CA PHE A 551 -19.31 -8.75 4.59
C PHE A 551 -19.34 -9.43 3.21
N TYR A 552 -20.53 -9.45 2.60
CA TYR A 552 -20.75 -10.01 1.25
C TYR A 552 -20.61 -8.97 0.13
N GLU A 553 -20.45 -7.69 0.47
CA GLU A 553 -20.27 -6.59 -0.47
C GLU A 553 -19.48 -5.43 0.16
N ILE A 554 -18.76 -4.69 -0.67
CA ILE A 554 -18.10 -3.44 -0.28
C ILE A 554 -19.15 -2.32 -0.35
N ASN A 555 -19.42 -1.68 0.78
CA ASN A 555 -20.47 -0.68 0.93
C ASN A 555 -19.92 0.62 1.52
N VAL A 556 -20.31 1.76 0.94
CA VAL A 556 -19.92 3.10 1.37
C VAL A 556 -20.91 3.72 2.35
N ASP A 557 -22.10 3.14 2.56
CA ASP A 557 -23.10 3.68 3.49
C ASP A 557 -22.51 4.02 4.88
N PRO A 558 -21.63 3.18 5.49
CA PRO A 558 -20.98 3.53 6.76
C PRO A 558 -20.06 4.76 6.69
N LEU A 559 -19.36 4.96 5.56
CA LEU A 559 -18.50 6.12 5.33
C LEU A 559 -19.35 7.40 5.21
N LEU A 560 -20.44 7.34 4.43
CA LEU A 560 -21.36 8.47 4.27
C LEU A 560 -22.09 8.79 5.59
N SER A 561 -22.52 7.77 6.34
CA SER A 561 -23.13 7.91 7.67
C SER A 561 -22.17 8.54 8.68
N TYR A 562 -20.89 8.18 8.66
CA TYR A 562 -19.87 8.75 9.53
C TYR A 562 -19.70 10.27 9.31
N PHE A 563 -19.68 10.72 8.06
CA PHE A 563 -19.51 12.13 7.72
C PHE A 563 -20.80 12.95 7.66
N THR A 564 -21.99 12.34 7.83
CA THR A 564 -23.27 13.06 7.77
C THR A 564 -23.35 14.30 8.69
N PRO A 565 -22.86 14.29 9.95
CA PRO A 565 -22.88 15.50 10.80
C PRO A 565 -21.94 16.61 10.29
N LEU A 566 -20.81 16.23 9.68
CA LEU A 566 -19.87 17.18 9.07
C LEU A 566 -20.44 17.80 7.79
N GLU A 567 -21.13 16.99 6.98
CA GLU A 567 -21.82 17.45 5.79
C GLU A 567 -22.91 18.48 6.13
N GLN A 568 -23.71 18.23 7.17
CA GLN A 568 -24.70 19.17 7.70
C GLN A 568 -24.05 20.46 8.20
N TYR A 569 -22.95 20.37 8.97
CA TYR A 569 -22.21 21.54 9.42
C TYR A 569 -21.70 22.40 8.26
N ILE A 570 -21.16 21.78 7.21
CA ILE A 570 -20.67 22.50 6.01
C ILE A 570 -21.81 23.15 5.23
N ASP A 571 -22.95 22.47 5.07
CA ASP A 571 -24.13 23.01 4.37
C ASP A 571 -24.76 24.20 5.13
N GLU A 572 -24.70 24.21 6.46
CA GLU A 572 -25.20 25.30 7.32
C GLU A 572 -24.17 26.42 7.56
N TYR A 573 -22.89 26.19 7.24
CA TYR A 573 -21.80 27.12 7.52
C TYR A 573 -21.95 28.44 6.74
N LYS A 574 -21.78 29.56 7.45
CA LYS A 574 -21.83 30.92 6.87
C LYS A 574 -20.47 31.57 7.00
N THR A 575 -19.99 32.21 5.93
CA THR A 575 -18.74 32.99 5.89
C THR A 575 -18.72 34.16 6.88
N GLU A 576 -19.87 34.60 7.40
CA GLU A 576 -19.94 35.59 8.48
C GLU A 576 -19.41 35.05 9.82
N ASN A 577 -19.33 33.73 9.98
CA ASN A 577 -18.72 33.03 11.11
C ASN A 577 -17.20 32.80 10.92
N ASP A 578 -16.60 33.30 9.83
CA ASP A 578 -15.16 33.15 9.56
C ASP A 578 -14.33 33.98 10.56
N VAL A 579 -13.97 33.36 11.69
CA VAL A 579 -12.83 33.81 12.49
C VAL A 579 -11.55 33.53 11.70
N GLU A 580 -10.71 34.57 11.55
CA GLU A 580 -9.36 34.41 11.01
C GLU A 580 -8.49 33.66 12.03
N VAL A 581 -7.68 32.72 11.54
CA VAL A 581 -6.74 31.94 12.35
C VAL A 581 -5.91 32.92 13.21
N PRO A 582 -5.94 32.81 14.55
CA PRO A 582 -5.15 33.70 15.38
C PRO A 582 -3.66 33.52 15.08
N ILE A 583 -3.04 34.55 14.50
CA ILE A 583 -1.60 34.60 14.15
C ILE A 583 -0.69 34.24 15.36
N GLU A 584 -1.19 34.45 16.57
CA GLU A 584 -0.53 34.04 17.82
C GLU A 584 -0.42 32.51 17.98
N PHE A 585 -1.43 31.74 17.55
CA PHE A 585 -1.40 30.28 17.61
C PHE A 585 -0.34 29.70 16.66
N GLU A 586 -0.28 30.19 15.42
CA GLU A 586 0.72 29.78 14.42
C GLU A 586 2.14 30.05 14.93
N LYS A 587 2.43 31.30 15.33
CA LYS A 587 3.74 31.71 15.84
C LYS A 587 4.15 30.98 17.12
N ASN A 588 3.20 30.61 17.97
CA ASN A 588 3.48 29.87 19.19
C ASN A 588 3.80 28.39 18.87
N LEU A 589 3.06 27.76 17.95
CA LEU A 589 3.39 26.41 17.47
C LEU A 589 4.76 26.37 16.78
N GLU A 590 5.04 27.30 15.85
CA GLU A 590 6.34 27.40 15.17
C GLU A 590 7.48 27.56 16.17
N LYS A 591 7.32 28.45 17.16
CA LYS A 591 8.31 28.62 18.23
C LYS A 591 8.51 27.35 19.07
N LEU A 592 7.43 26.64 19.42
CA LEU A 592 7.53 25.38 20.18
C LEU A 592 8.23 24.29 19.37
N GLU A 593 7.87 24.15 18.08
CA GLU A 593 8.52 23.21 17.16
C GLU A 593 10.03 23.50 17.05
N ASP A 594 10.41 24.77 16.85
CA ASP A 594 11.82 25.19 16.76
C ASP A 594 12.59 24.95 18.08
N GLU A 595 11.96 25.22 19.23
CA GLU A 595 12.53 24.90 20.55
C GLU A 595 12.71 23.38 20.75
N PHE A 596 11.79 22.56 20.22
CA PHE A 596 11.91 21.10 20.24
C PHE A 596 13.05 20.60 19.34
N GLU A 597 13.18 21.11 18.11
CA GLU A 597 14.25 20.73 17.18
C GLU A 597 15.64 21.08 17.74
N VAL A 598 15.81 22.29 18.30
CA VAL A 598 17.07 22.70 18.96
C VAL A 598 17.39 21.80 20.16
N ASN A 599 16.41 21.43 20.99
CA ASN A 599 16.64 20.52 22.11
C ASN A 599 17.03 19.11 21.65
N PHE A 600 16.42 18.63 20.56
CA PHE A 600 16.69 17.32 19.96
C PHE A 600 18.11 17.21 19.38
N ASP A 601 18.57 18.23 18.65
CA ASP A 601 19.94 18.29 18.14
C ASP A 601 20.99 18.40 19.26
N ASN A 602 20.66 19.11 20.34
CA ASN A 602 21.48 19.14 21.56
C ASN A 602 21.56 17.77 22.26
N LEU A 603 20.57 16.88 22.10
CA LEU A 603 20.61 15.49 22.60
C LEU A 603 21.42 14.58 21.66
N LYS A 604 21.28 14.72 20.34
CA LYS A 604 22.11 14.01 19.34
C LYS A 604 23.59 14.32 19.50
N THR A 605 23.97 15.60 19.60
CA THR A 605 25.37 16.04 19.76
C THR A 605 25.99 15.57 21.07
N LYS A 606 25.28 15.64 22.20
CA LYS A 606 25.76 15.08 23.49
C LYS A 606 26.05 13.58 23.40
N THR A 607 25.17 12.82 22.74
CA THR A 607 25.33 11.36 22.57
C THR A 607 26.53 11.01 21.67
N THR A 608 26.88 11.91 20.74
CA THR A 608 28.00 11.73 19.80
C THR A 608 29.37 12.10 20.42
N THR A 609 29.41 12.68 21.62
CA THR A 609 30.65 13.19 22.24
C THR A 609 31.36 12.19 23.16
N ILE A 610 31.58 10.94 22.69
CA ILE A 610 32.61 10.07 23.29
C ILE A 610 33.96 10.46 22.69
N LYS A 611 34.77 11.16 23.48
CA LYS A 611 36.10 11.65 23.07
C LYS A 611 36.97 10.52 22.53
N SER A 612 37.38 10.59 21.27
CA SER A 612 38.50 9.81 20.77
C SER A 612 39.78 10.21 21.52
N THR A 613 40.29 9.33 22.37
CA THR A 613 41.52 9.56 23.11
C THR A 613 42.70 9.55 22.14
N THR A 614 43.33 10.71 21.92
CA THR A 614 44.49 10.87 21.05
C THR A 614 45.65 9.98 21.50
N ILE A 615 45.96 8.93 20.74
CA ILE A 615 47.16 8.11 20.99
C ILE A 615 48.38 8.88 20.49
N VAL A 616 49.17 9.41 21.43
CA VAL A 616 50.48 9.99 21.16
C VAL A 616 51.48 8.86 20.92
N ASN A 617 52.05 8.79 19.73
CA ASN A 617 53.15 7.87 19.43
C ASN A 617 54.45 8.33 20.10
N MET A 618 55.01 7.51 20.99
CA MET A 618 56.46 7.47 21.24
C MET A 618 56.96 6.02 21.45
N PRO A 619 58.21 5.71 21.07
CA PRO A 619 58.67 4.33 20.93
C PRO A 619 59.49 3.84 22.14
N ASN A 620 59.42 2.54 22.47
CA ASN A 620 60.58 1.63 22.50
C ASN A 620 60.33 0.26 23.17
N LYS A 621 61.18 -0.69 22.77
CA LYS A 621 61.72 -1.84 23.54
C LYS A 621 60.76 -2.89 24.13
N THR A 622 60.83 -4.06 23.49
CA THR A 622 60.88 -5.40 24.08
C THR A 622 61.45 -5.46 25.49
N ILE A 623 60.77 -6.18 26.39
CA ILE A 623 61.28 -7.30 27.22
C ILE A 623 60.08 -7.87 28.01
N ILE A 624 59.78 -9.15 27.81
CA ILE A 624 59.05 -9.97 28.80
C ILE A 624 59.81 -11.28 28.95
N LYS A 625 60.21 -11.61 30.18
CA LYS A 625 60.59 -12.97 30.58
C LYS A 625 59.45 -13.58 31.43
N PRO A 626 59.26 -14.91 31.42
CA PRO A 626 57.97 -15.53 31.71
C PRO A 626 57.89 -16.13 33.11
N LEU A 627 56.67 -16.56 33.49
CA LEU A 627 56.45 -17.54 34.56
C LEU A 627 55.30 -18.51 34.18
N ASN A 628 55.71 -19.59 33.53
CA ASN A 628 55.41 -20.99 33.84
C ASN A 628 54.02 -21.42 34.39
N VAL A 629 53.45 -22.40 33.65
CA VAL A 629 53.00 -23.74 34.12
C VAL A 629 51.66 -23.75 34.89
N GLU A 630 50.69 -24.61 34.59
CA GLU A 630 50.84 -26.04 34.26
C GLU A 630 49.94 -26.54 33.10
N LYS A 631 50.16 -27.79 32.69
CA LYS A 631 49.56 -28.46 31.52
C LYS A 631 48.28 -29.20 31.91
N ASP A 632 47.41 -29.45 30.93
CA ASP A 632 47.20 -30.85 30.59
C ASP A 632 47.06 -31.06 29.06
N GLY A 633 47.45 -32.25 28.59
CA GLY A 633 47.78 -32.52 27.18
C GLY A 633 46.71 -33.25 26.37
N GLY A 634 46.81 -33.19 25.04
CA GLY A 634 45.83 -33.84 24.14
C GLY A 634 46.14 -33.79 22.64
N HIS A 635 47.42 -33.91 22.26
CA HIS A 635 48.00 -34.11 20.91
C HIS A 635 47.17 -33.78 19.63
N LEU A 636 47.56 -32.90 18.69
CA LEU A 636 48.83 -32.55 18.02
C LEU A 636 48.92 -33.06 16.57
N LYS A 637 49.44 -32.15 15.73
CA LYS A 637 50.17 -32.36 14.45
C LYS A 637 49.35 -32.59 13.18
N GLU A 638 49.66 -32.02 12.02
CA GLU A 638 50.62 -31.02 11.45
C GLU A 638 50.67 -31.45 9.95
N LEU A 639 51.02 -30.67 8.92
CA LEU A 639 51.14 -29.22 8.66
C LEU A 639 51.43 -29.10 7.14
N ASN A 640 51.28 -27.90 6.56
CA ASN A 640 51.91 -27.48 5.29
C ASN A 640 51.39 -28.14 3.99
N ASN A 641 51.37 -27.47 2.82
CA ASN A 641 52.21 -26.35 2.38
C ASN A 641 51.50 -25.34 1.45
N LEU A 642 51.87 -24.06 1.61
CA LEU A 642 52.13 -23.04 0.56
C LEU A 642 51.52 -23.22 -0.86
N THR A 643 50.77 -22.22 -1.34
CA THR A 643 51.34 -21.04 -2.07
C THR A 643 50.28 -19.99 -2.43
N LYS A 644 50.69 -18.71 -2.44
CA LYS A 644 49.97 -17.60 -3.11
C LYS A 644 50.28 -17.59 -4.60
N ILE A 645 49.43 -16.95 -5.42
CA ILE A 645 49.84 -15.92 -6.41
C ILE A 645 48.63 -15.05 -6.78
N GLU A 646 48.90 -13.79 -7.12
CA GLU A 646 47.93 -12.69 -7.23
C GLU A 646 47.36 -12.49 -8.64
N ILE A 647 46.20 -11.84 -8.70
CA ILE A 647 45.54 -11.36 -9.92
C ILE A 647 46.06 -9.94 -10.24
N THR A 648 46.33 -9.65 -11.51
CA THR A 648 46.44 -8.26 -11.99
C THR A 648 45.66 -8.02 -13.29
N SER A 649 45.06 -6.84 -13.36
CA SER A 649 44.21 -6.30 -14.43
C SER A 649 44.98 -5.75 -15.63
N VAL A 650 44.32 -5.57 -16.79
CA VAL A 650 44.38 -4.35 -17.66
C VAL A 650 43.44 -4.47 -18.89
N LYS A 651 42.95 -3.33 -19.42
CA LYS A 651 42.17 -3.08 -20.66
C LYS A 651 42.90 -1.97 -21.47
N PRO A 652 42.55 -1.57 -22.72
CA PRO A 652 41.90 -2.22 -23.87
C PRO A 652 42.69 -1.97 -25.21
N VAL A 653 42.02 -1.72 -26.37
CA VAL A 653 42.52 -1.41 -27.76
C VAL A 653 42.84 -2.66 -28.62
N GLY A 654 42.58 -2.76 -29.95
CA GLY A 654 41.83 -1.92 -30.93
C GLY A 654 42.09 -2.32 -32.42
N ASN A 655 41.03 -2.38 -33.25
CA ASN A 655 40.90 -2.48 -34.74
C ASN A 655 41.95 -3.19 -35.66
N THR A 656 41.47 -4.19 -36.43
CA THR A 656 41.65 -4.46 -37.91
C THR A 656 40.97 -5.82 -38.30
N GLY A 657 40.61 -6.17 -39.54
CA GLY A 657 40.42 -5.42 -40.80
C GLY A 657 40.24 -6.29 -42.09
N ILE A 658 39.41 -5.84 -43.04
CA ILE A 658 39.40 -6.13 -44.52
C ILE A 658 38.81 -7.48 -45.08
N GLN A 659 37.73 -7.35 -45.90
CA GLN A 659 37.28 -8.06 -47.14
C GLN A 659 37.26 -9.62 -47.25
N ALA A 660 36.51 -10.27 -48.16
CA ALA A 660 35.24 -10.01 -48.91
C ALA A 660 34.86 -11.30 -49.70
N ASP A 661 33.58 -11.56 -50.00
CA ASP A 661 33.10 -11.93 -51.36
C ASP A 661 31.60 -12.26 -51.47
N SER A 662 31.05 -11.97 -52.65
CA SER A 662 29.74 -12.37 -53.19
C SER A 662 29.86 -12.22 -54.72
N PRO A 663 29.26 -13.08 -55.59
CA PRO A 663 27.84 -12.85 -55.96
C PRO A 663 27.04 -14.04 -56.58
N ARG A 664 25.70 -13.94 -56.58
CA ARG A 664 24.77 -13.99 -57.76
C ARG A 664 23.38 -14.62 -57.51
N THR A 665 22.36 -13.82 -57.84
CA THR A 665 21.01 -14.20 -58.32
C THR A 665 21.04 -14.30 -59.88
N PRO A 666 19.98 -14.70 -60.67
CA PRO A 666 18.58 -14.26 -60.50
C PRO A 666 17.40 -15.19 -60.95
N GLU A 667 16.19 -14.68 -60.68
CA GLU A 667 15.03 -14.53 -61.59
C GLU A 667 13.66 -15.21 -61.30
N LYS A 668 12.62 -14.62 -61.91
CA LYS A 668 11.18 -14.61 -61.56
C LYS A 668 10.35 -15.60 -62.43
N ILE A 669 9.04 -15.79 -62.14
CA ILE A 669 7.90 -15.36 -63.00
C ILE A 669 6.48 -15.82 -62.52
N THR A 670 5.55 -14.84 -62.43
CA THR A 670 4.05 -14.83 -62.53
C THR A 670 3.03 -15.60 -61.62
N LYS A 671 1.98 -14.82 -61.26
CA LYS A 671 0.55 -15.10 -60.92
C LYS A 671 -0.26 -15.62 -62.16
N PRO A 672 -1.59 -16.01 -62.17
CA PRO A 672 -2.71 -15.23 -61.58
C PRO A 672 -4.14 -15.88 -61.36
N ILE A 673 -5.14 -15.01 -61.09
CA ILE A 673 -6.63 -15.10 -61.29
C ILE A 673 -7.54 -15.88 -60.28
N VAL A 674 -8.17 -15.11 -59.38
CA VAL A 674 -9.63 -14.87 -59.15
C VAL A 674 -10.69 -15.90 -59.62
N ASN A 675 -11.62 -16.31 -58.73
CA ASN A 675 -13.07 -16.10 -58.93
C ASN A 675 -13.96 -16.28 -57.68
N ASP A 676 -15.05 -15.52 -57.65
CA ASP A 676 -16.17 -15.58 -56.70
C ASP A 676 -17.10 -16.79 -56.93
N ASN A 677 -17.79 -17.22 -55.86
CA ASN A 677 -19.26 -17.28 -55.84
C ASN A 677 -19.80 -17.72 -54.48
N GLY A 678 -20.90 -17.11 -54.03
CA GLY A 678 -21.56 -17.41 -52.76
C GLY A 678 -22.86 -18.19 -52.88
N ASN A 679 -23.76 -17.95 -51.91
CA ASN A 679 -25.15 -18.39 -51.75
C ASN A 679 -25.45 -19.73 -51.04
N ASN A 680 -26.19 -19.55 -49.93
CA ASN A 680 -27.47 -20.20 -49.60
C ASN A 680 -27.58 -21.42 -48.65
N ILE A 681 -27.91 -21.09 -47.40
CA ILE A 681 -29.26 -21.23 -46.79
C ILE A 681 -29.81 -22.63 -46.41
N ASN A 682 -30.32 -22.67 -45.16
CA ASN A 682 -31.32 -23.58 -44.54
C ASN A 682 -30.95 -24.98 -44.00
N ASN A 683 -31.00 -25.06 -42.65
CA ASN A 683 -31.96 -25.86 -41.86
C ASN A 683 -32.75 -26.99 -42.54
N VAL A 684 -32.84 -28.15 -41.88
CA VAL A 684 -34.12 -28.73 -41.38
C VAL A 684 -33.91 -29.85 -40.34
N ASN A 685 -34.90 -29.97 -39.44
CA ASN A 685 -34.99 -30.78 -38.23
C ASN A 685 -35.04 -32.33 -38.38
N ASN A 686 -34.65 -32.99 -37.27
CA ASN A 686 -35.27 -34.16 -36.61
C ASN A 686 -35.54 -35.47 -37.36
N LYS A 687 -35.13 -36.58 -36.73
CA LYS A 687 -36.08 -37.67 -36.41
C LYS A 687 -35.74 -38.43 -35.13
N VAL A 688 -36.80 -38.83 -34.43
CA VAL A 688 -36.82 -39.55 -33.14
C VAL A 688 -37.03 -41.05 -33.40
N VAL A 689 -36.55 -41.90 -32.48
CA VAL A 689 -37.10 -43.25 -32.28
C VAL A 689 -37.53 -43.37 -30.81
N GLU A 690 -38.79 -43.74 -30.58
CA GLU A 690 -39.35 -44.03 -29.26
C GLU A 690 -39.01 -45.46 -28.83
N GLU A 691 -38.97 -45.70 -27.52
CA GLU A 691 -39.44 -46.97 -26.95
C GLU A 691 -40.26 -46.70 -25.67
N GLN A 692 -41.36 -47.42 -25.51
CA GLN A 692 -42.41 -47.12 -24.51
C GLN A 692 -42.42 -48.11 -23.34
N THR A 693 -43.21 -47.75 -22.30
CA THR A 693 -43.66 -48.49 -21.08
C THR A 693 -43.02 -47.94 -19.78
N VAL A 694 -43.72 -47.73 -18.64
CA VAL A 694 -45.11 -48.02 -18.21
C VAL A 694 -45.75 -46.76 -17.57
N LYS A 695 -47.07 -46.55 -17.71
CA LYS A 695 -47.81 -45.48 -17.00
C LYS A 695 -48.37 -45.95 -15.65
N GLY A 696 -48.25 -45.10 -14.62
CA GLY A 696 -49.20 -45.10 -13.48
C GLY A 696 -48.58 -44.88 -12.10
N THR A 697 -48.39 -43.61 -11.69
CA THR A 697 -48.41 -43.05 -10.30
C THR A 697 -47.69 -41.69 -10.18
N THR A 698 -46.85 -41.33 -11.16
CA THR A 698 -45.91 -40.18 -11.04
C THR A 698 -46.53 -38.79 -10.96
N LYS A 699 -47.69 -38.50 -11.58
CA LYS A 699 -48.25 -37.14 -11.59
C LYS A 699 -48.65 -36.61 -10.20
N ALA A 700 -49.15 -37.46 -9.31
CA ALA A 700 -49.48 -37.06 -7.95
C ALA A 700 -48.21 -36.78 -7.12
N ILE A 701 -47.18 -37.61 -7.28
CA ILE A 701 -45.88 -37.48 -6.59
C ILE A 701 -45.19 -36.18 -7.03
N TRP A 702 -45.16 -35.88 -8.33
CA TRP A 702 -44.59 -34.63 -8.85
C TRP A 702 -45.37 -33.38 -8.40
N ALA A 703 -46.70 -33.45 -8.31
CA ALA A 703 -47.50 -32.35 -7.76
C ALA A 703 -47.20 -32.10 -6.27
N ILE A 704 -47.10 -33.17 -5.47
CA ILE A 704 -46.77 -33.07 -4.04
C ILE A 704 -45.33 -32.54 -3.85
N SER A 705 -44.35 -33.04 -4.62
CA SER A 705 -42.98 -32.51 -4.59
C SER A 705 -42.90 -31.04 -5.01
N ALA A 706 -43.63 -30.61 -6.03
CA ALA A 706 -43.67 -29.20 -6.44
C ALA A 706 -44.27 -28.30 -5.36
N ILE A 707 -45.35 -28.74 -4.68
CA ILE A 707 -45.95 -28.02 -3.55
C ILE A 707 -44.97 -27.95 -2.37
N LEU A 708 -44.27 -29.05 -2.06
CA LEU A 708 -43.34 -29.11 -0.94
C LEU A 708 -42.09 -28.23 -1.19
N VAL A 709 -41.57 -28.20 -2.43
CA VAL A 709 -40.54 -27.25 -2.86
C VAL A 709 -41.04 -25.81 -2.75
N ALA A 710 -42.26 -25.50 -3.22
CA ALA A 710 -42.83 -24.15 -3.10
C ALA A 710 -43.00 -23.71 -1.63
N ILE A 711 -43.43 -24.59 -0.75
CA ILE A 711 -43.54 -24.34 0.70
C ILE A 711 -42.15 -24.07 1.31
N ILE A 712 -41.13 -24.86 0.97
CA ILE A 712 -39.75 -24.62 1.41
C ILE A 712 -39.27 -23.26 0.91
N LEU A 713 -39.53 -22.91 -0.35
CA LEU A 713 -39.12 -21.64 -0.94
C LEU A 713 -39.81 -20.45 -0.26
N ILE A 714 -41.10 -20.56 0.08
CA ILE A 714 -41.83 -19.56 0.88
C ILE A 714 -41.27 -19.45 2.29
N ILE A 715 -40.92 -20.57 2.94
CA ILE A 715 -40.30 -20.57 4.28
C ILE A 715 -38.91 -19.92 4.25
N VAL A 716 -38.10 -20.20 3.22
CA VAL A 716 -36.79 -19.56 3.02
C VAL A 716 -36.95 -18.06 2.78
N ILE A 717 -37.88 -17.63 1.92
CA ILE A 717 -38.19 -16.21 1.70
C ILE A 717 -38.69 -15.54 3.00
N ALA A 718 -39.51 -16.23 3.79
CA ALA A 718 -40.00 -15.71 5.06
C ALA A 718 -38.88 -15.60 6.12
N LEU A 719 -37.94 -16.56 6.16
CA LEU A 719 -36.78 -16.52 7.06
C LEU A 719 -35.81 -15.40 6.66
N PHE A 720 -35.44 -15.30 5.38
CA PHE A 720 -34.56 -14.23 4.89
C PHE A 720 -35.22 -12.85 4.98
N GLY A 721 -36.52 -12.73 4.67
CA GLY A 721 -37.27 -11.49 4.85
C GLY A 721 -37.32 -11.05 6.32
N ARG A 722 -37.56 -11.98 7.25
CA ARG A 722 -37.55 -11.71 8.69
C ARG A 722 -36.15 -11.39 9.22
N HIS A 723 -35.09 -11.90 8.59
CA HIS A 723 -33.71 -11.51 8.90
C HIS A 723 -33.38 -10.09 8.42
N ARG A 724 -33.82 -9.73 7.21
CA ARG A 724 -33.63 -8.39 6.61
C ARG A 724 -34.39 -7.31 7.39
N CYS A 725 -35.62 -7.60 7.84
CA CYS A 725 -36.39 -6.70 8.72
C CYS A 725 -35.83 -6.57 10.15
N ARG A 726 -34.82 -7.36 10.55
CA ARG A 726 -34.15 -7.23 11.86
C ARG A 726 -32.98 -6.25 11.86
N LYS A 727 -32.49 -5.85 10.67
CA LYS A 727 -31.50 -4.78 10.45
C LYS A 727 -32.11 -3.60 9.67
N ALA A 728 -33.31 -3.16 10.05
CA ALA A 728 -33.86 -1.88 9.61
C ALA A 728 -33.66 -0.85 10.75
N PRO A 729 -32.99 0.29 10.53
CA PRO A 729 -32.78 1.28 11.58
C PRO A 729 -34.12 1.84 12.07
N LYS A 730 -34.34 1.81 13.39
CA LYS A 730 -35.52 2.40 14.03
C LYS A 730 -35.39 3.93 14.13
N ASN A 731 -35.21 4.62 13.01
CA ASN A 731 -35.31 6.08 12.96
C ASN A 731 -35.85 6.57 11.59
N ARG A 732 -37.13 6.25 11.34
CA ARG A 732 -38.02 7.11 10.54
C ARG A 732 -39.32 7.32 11.30
N ARG A 733 -39.35 8.37 12.12
CA ARG A 733 -40.61 9.04 12.47
C ARG A 733 -40.75 10.26 11.56
N TYR A 734 -41.89 10.33 10.89
CA TYR A 734 -42.33 11.50 10.14
C TYR A 734 -42.56 12.67 11.11
N ILE A 735 -41.93 13.82 10.86
CA ILE A 735 -42.54 15.01 10.22
C ILE A 735 -41.40 15.97 9.88
#